data_AF-A0A927NZW9-F1
#
_entry.id   AF-A0A927NZW9-F1
#
_cell.length_a   1.000
_cell.length_b   1.000
_cell.length_c   1.000
_cell.angle_alpha   90.00
_cell.angle_beta   90.00
_cell.angle_gamma   90.00
#
_symmetry.space_group_name_H-M   'P 1'
#
loop_
_entity.id
_entity.type
_entity.pdbx_description
1 polymer ?
#
loop_
_entity_poly.entity_id
_entity_poly.type
_entity_poly.pdbx_seq_one_letter_code
_entity_poly.pdbx_strand_id
1 'polypeptide(L)'
;MDLLTRIKGNLTEYQSIPFWSWNDRLECEELRQQIRAMKEAGIGGFFMHARGGLSTPYMGEEWFEAVDACINEAEKQGMHAWCYDENGWPSGFAGMKLLEDSANWVHYITCEKKAEFDGDALAVYVLEGTSLRRVWKNENAAEYICIYDKTNSSVVDILNPEIVQKFLKETHEKYYERFGDKFGKSMQGFFTDEPQYFRPDTGYSPMVIKAYRERYGEDILDTLGALFIDCDEAPRLRYRYWRLMNELYINGFVRQVYEWCDAHGCKLTGHSVEETCMRGQMYCSAGVMPFYEYEHIPGIDSLGREPDTDCLPRQVSSVAQQLGKKHVLTETFAGATWAVTPVELKRMAEWQYVNGANQMCQHLYPYSIRGQRKRDWPAFFSNHCPWVKDGFRAFNDYFTTIGYMLSESREDAKVAVIHPIHDSYLVYKRNEQDGIFAADAVFEKLVAKLSAAGIVHHYVDEWLLERHGGTNGAKLRMGKCEYEYVVLPEMDTIDRNTACVLKEYLANGGKLYLEGKAPTMIEGEKADLSFLKSNIAFEDLRFGRVRVEEKETILRYTVREAEFGDFVYAVNLDTQKICTSNLRIRAKGAKLFNAMERRYEPVYFEKDGEDIIVPLSLEPVESCILILDDDALPAQKKETAQIKTILPEKAKVIARSENILVLDTVALSYDGETFEENLPVMLVSDRLLREKTNRTIYLKYCFKAEELPNRIRIEKEKMGTKRAWFNGAEIQFCDLGTLDAAFVSADIAGSVKPGFNELLLEIDYYQEKRTYDIFNDFYYDHTGTTESLVNCLSYDTDIENVYVMGDFAVYAAGFAEGEELITKTPFVISKEKETVHPACLAEEGYPFFGGRITLEVEFEAEGNEREIRLPGNYHAAKVRVNGRNEQLLLFGKKANVEGMLQKGKNSLVIELITGCRNLYGPFHVREEGKLVLAIPESYSGYGKWKDHAEEYYTPDYKIEKLGVNAVKLI
;
A
#
# COMPACT_ATOMS: atom_id res chain seq x y z
N MET A 1 -8.72 29.50 17.87
CA MET A 1 -9.91 28.63 18.05
C MET A 1 -9.41 27.28 18.54
N ASP A 2 -10.08 26.66 19.52
CA ASP A 2 -9.69 25.34 20.03
C ASP A 2 -9.86 24.23 18.96
N LEU A 3 -9.24 23.07 19.20
CA LEU A 3 -9.28 21.93 18.26
C LEU A 3 -10.72 21.41 18.06
N LEU A 4 -11.50 21.28 19.14
CA LEU A 4 -12.86 20.72 19.09
C LEU A 4 -13.81 21.53 18.20
N THR A 5 -13.65 22.85 18.17
CA THR A 5 -14.44 23.71 17.29
C THR A 5 -13.97 23.59 15.84
N ARG A 6 -12.64 23.51 15.62
CA ARG A 6 -12.05 23.36 14.28
C ARG A 6 -12.47 22.05 13.61
N ILE A 7 -12.40 20.91 14.31
CA ILE A 7 -12.75 19.57 13.75
C ILE A 7 -14.26 19.32 13.59
N LYS A 8 -15.10 20.27 13.99
CA LYS A 8 -16.54 20.30 13.66
C LYS A 8 -16.83 21.05 12.35
N GLY A 9 -15.82 21.73 11.79
CA GLY A 9 -15.92 22.42 10.51
C GLY A 9 -15.91 21.47 9.31
N ASN A 10 -15.71 22.04 8.13
CA ASN A 10 -15.52 21.25 6.91
C ASN A 10 -14.11 20.63 6.92
N LEU A 11 -14.05 19.30 6.94
CA LEU A 11 -12.79 18.55 6.94
C LEU A 11 -12.51 17.83 5.61
N THR A 12 -13.27 18.11 4.54
CA THR A 12 -13.18 17.35 3.29
C THR A 12 -11.78 17.30 2.68
N GLU A 13 -10.97 18.36 2.81
CA GLU A 13 -9.59 18.37 2.30
C GLU A 13 -8.64 17.41 3.06
N TYR A 14 -9.01 16.96 4.27
CA TYR A 14 -8.21 16.05 5.12
C TYR A 14 -8.74 14.61 5.13
N GLN A 15 -9.89 14.38 4.49
CA GLN A 15 -10.46 13.04 4.35
C GLN A 15 -9.62 12.24 3.34
N SER A 16 -9.76 10.92 3.38
CA SER A 16 -9.03 10.04 2.47
C SER A 16 -9.50 10.18 1.02
N ILE A 17 -8.61 9.80 0.10
CA ILE A 17 -8.80 9.88 -1.36
C ILE A 17 -8.31 8.53 -1.93
N PRO A 18 -9.11 7.46 -1.90
CA PRO A 18 -8.68 6.15 -2.37
C PRO A 18 -8.49 6.11 -3.89
N PHE A 19 -7.71 5.14 -4.35
CA PHE A 19 -7.80 4.67 -5.72
C PHE A 19 -9.17 4.06 -5.96
N TRP A 20 -9.85 4.54 -7.00
CA TRP A 20 -11.10 3.96 -7.46
C TRP A 20 -10.86 3.26 -8.78
N SER A 21 -10.68 1.94 -8.72
CA SER A 21 -10.33 1.10 -9.85
C SER A 21 -11.49 1.00 -10.82
N TRP A 22 -11.40 1.77 -11.90
CA TRP A 22 -12.23 1.66 -13.08
C TRP A 22 -11.74 0.47 -13.88
N ASN A 23 -12.34 -0.67 -13.59
CA ASN A 23 -11.82 -1.96 -14.00
C ASN A 23 -12.88 -2.80 -14.72
N ASP A 24 -13.97 -2.25 -15.24
CA ASP A 24 -14.97 -3.01 -16.00
C ASP A 24 -15.57 -2.10 -17.09
N ARG A 25 -16.70 -2.47 -17.71
CA ARG A 25 -17.50 -1.54 -18.50
C ARG A 25 -18.19 -0.56 -17.57
N LEU A 26 -17.88 0.71 -17.74
CA LEU A 26 -18.31 1.77 -16.83
C LEU A 26 -19.71 2.24 -17.17
N GLU A 27 -20.61 2.17 -16.18
CA GLU A 27 -21.98 2.64 -16.30
C GLU A 27 -22.17 3.87 -15.42
N CYS A 28 -22.61 4.98 -16.02
CA CYS A 28 -22.68 6.28 -15.34
C CYS A 28 -23.49 6.26 -14.04
N GLU A 29 -24.57 5.48 -13.94
CA GLU A 29 -25.37 5.45 -12.71
C GLU A 29 -24.71 4.62 -11.60
N GLU A 30 -24.02 3.53 -11.93
CA GLU A 30 -23.24 2.76 -10.96
C GLU A 30 -22.12 3.62 -10.38
N LEU A 31 -21.40 4.36 -11.24
CA LEU A 31 -20.39 5.32 -10.83
C LEU A 31 -20.94 6.33 -9.80
N ARG A 32 -22.12 6.90 -10.06
CA ARG A 32 -22.76 7.84 -9.12
C ARG A 32 -23.16 7.18 -7.80
N GLN A 33 -23.65 5.94 -7.84
CA GLN A 33 -23.99 5.20 -6.62
C GLN A 33 -22.76 4.92 -5.77
N GLN A 34 -21.64 4.53 -6.39
CA GLN A 34 -20.38 4.30 -5.68
C GLN A 34 -19.82 5.59 -5.07
N ILE A 35 -19.94 6.73 -5.74
CA ILE A 35 -19.57 8.05 -5.18
C ILE A 35 -20.39 8.36 -3.91
N ARG A 36 -21.71 8.10 -3.92
CA ARG A 36 -22.55 8.28 -2.74
C ARG A 36 -22.15 7.33 -1.60
N ALA A 37 -21.85 6.07 -1.93
CA ALA A 37 -21.37 5.09 -0.95
C ALA A 37 -20.02 5.50 -0.35
N MET A 38 -19.09 6.03 -1.15
CA MET A 38 -17.83 6.59 -0.66
C MET A 38 -18.07 7.76 0.30
N LYS A 39 -19.00 8.67 -0.05
CA LYS A 39 -19.38 9.79 0.84
C LYS A 39 -19.91 9.31 2.19
N GLU A 40 -20.80 8.31 2.16
CA GLU A 40 -21.36 7.70 3.38
C GLU A 40 -20.28 7.02 4.24
N ALA A 41 -19.22 6.50 3.61
CA ALA A 41 -18.07 5.91 4.27
C ALA A 41 -17.03 6.94 4.79
N GLY A 42 -17.30 8.25 4.69
CA GLY A 42 -16.41 9.30 5.20
C GLY A 42 -15.21 9.62 4.30
N ILE A 43 -15.28 9.24 3.02
CA ILE A 43 -14.25 9.54 2.00
C ILE A 43 -14.49 10.95 1.43
N GLY A 44 -13.40 11.69 1.16
CA GLY A 44 -13.45 13.08 0.69
C GLY A 44 -13.24 13.26 -0.82
N GLY A 45 -12.64 12.29 -1.48
CA GLY A 45 -12.38 12.32 -2.91
C GLY A 45 -12.06 10.93 -3.47
N PHE A 46 -11.66 10.85 -4.73
CA PHE A 46 -11.24 9.59 -5.36
C PHE A 46 -10.37 9.86 -6.59
N PHE A 47 -9.46 8.94 -6.88
CA PHE A 47 -8.70 8.90 -8.13
C PHE A 47 -9.39 7.93 -9.10
N MET A 48 -9.82 8.42 -10.26
CA MET A 48 -10.46 7.60 -11.31
C MET A 48 -9.39 6.76 -12.02
N HIS A 49 -9.08 5.59 -11.45
CA HIS A 49 -7.91 4.77 -11.79
C HIS A 49 -8.25 3.74 -12.86
N ALA A 50 -7.78 3.94 -14.10
CA ALA A 50 -7.88 2.91 -15.14
C ALA A 50 -7.00 1.71 -14.75
N ARG A 51 -7.63 0.54 -14.61
CA ARG A 51 -6.98 -0.65 -14.04
C ARG A 51 -7.33 -1.92 -14.82
N GLY A 52 -6.52 -2.96 -14.64
CA GLY A 52 -6.71 -4.27 -15.27
C GLY A 52 -8.15 -4.76 -15.19
N GLY A 53 -8.72 -5.13 -16.35
CA GLY A 53 -10.12 -5.47 -16.52
C GLY A 53 -11.00 -4.37 -17.14
N LEU A 54 -10.48 -3.15 -17.31
CA LEU A 54 -11.20 -2.07 -17.98
C LEU A 54 -11.58 -2.49 -19.41
N SER A 55 -12.87 -2.41 -19.75
CA SER A 55 -13.37 -2.67 -21.10
C SER A 55 -13.91 -1.42 -21.80
N THR A 56 -14.20 -0.35 -21.04
CA THR A 56 -14.47 0.97 -21.62
C THR A 56 -13.18 1.51 -22.26
N PRO A 57 -13.18 1.93 -23.55
CA PRO A 57 -11.99 2.42 -24.22
C PRO A 57 -11.38 3.64 -23.53
N TYR A 58 -10.16 3.50 -23.00
CA TYR A 58 -9.41 4.58 -22.34
C TYR A 58 -9.24 5.78 -23.27
N MET A 59 -9.47 7.00 -22.75
CA MET A 59 -9.46 8.27 -23.50
C MET A 59 -10.47 8.36 -24.67
N GLY A 60 -11.41 7.41 -24.75
CA GLY A 60 -12.54 7.46 -25.70
C GLY A 60 -13.70 8.33 -25.20
N GLU A 61 -14.74 8.46 -26.03
CA GLU A 61 -15.93 9.26 -25.65
C GLU A 61 -16.69 8.64 -24.45
N GLU A 62 -16.88 7.31 -24.42
CA GLU A 62 -17.50 6.63 -23.27
C GLU A 62 -16.72 6.85 -21.95
N TRP A 63 -15.38 6.93 -22.04
CA TRP A 63 -14.52 7.27 -20.89
C TRP A 63 -14.80 8.68 -20.39
N PHE A 64 -14.87 9.66 -21.29
CA PHE A 64 -15.12 11.05 -20.89
C PHE A 64 -16.56 11.30 -20.44
N GLU A 65 -17.54 10.54 -20.93
CA GLU A 65 -18.90 10.54 -20.38
C GLU A 65 -18.92 10.04 -18.92
N ALA A 66 -18.18 8.98 -18.62
CA ALA A 66 -18.00 8.48 -17.25
C ALA A 66 -17.30 9.53 -16.35
N VAL A 67 -16.25 10.19 -16.85
CA VAL A 67 -15.54 11.26 -16.13
C VAL A 67 -16.48 12.43 -15.81
N ASP A 68 -17.23 12.92 -16.79
CA ASP A 68 -18.20 14.00 -16.59
C ASP A 68 -19.27 13.62 -15.55
N ALA A 69 -19.80 12.39 -15.63
CA ALA A 69 -20.76 11.89 -14.65
C ALA A 69 -20.19 11.91 -13.21
N CYS A 70 -18.91 11.56 -13.06
CA CYS A 70 -18.24 11.53 -11.76
C CYS A 70 -17.92 12.92 -11.23
N ILE A 71 -17.42 13.83 -12.05
CA ILE A 71 -17.15 15.24 -11.68
C ILE A 71 -18.45 15.90 -11.20
N ASN A 72 -19.54 15.71 -11.95
CA ASN A 72 -20.84 16.29 -11.63
C ASN A 72 -21.44 15.73 -10.33
N GLU A 73 -21.26 14.43 -10.05
CA GLU A 73 -21.73 13.84 -8.79
C GLU A 73 -20.84 14.23 -7.60
N ALA A 74 -19.51 14.28 -7.78
CA ALA A 74 -18.59 14.78 -6.76
C ALA A 74 -18.93 16.22 -6.34
N GLU A 75 -19.26 17.10 -7.29
CA GLU A 75 -19.72 18.46 -7.02
C GLU A 75 -20.98 18.49 -6.14
N LYS A 76 -21.96 17.60 -6.39
CA LYS A 76 -23.18 17.49 -5.58
C LYS A 76 -22.92 16.96 -4.16
N GLN A 77 -21.99 16.00 -4.02
CA GLN A 77 -21.65 15.38 -2.73
C GLN A 77 -20.63 16.19 -1.92
N GLY A 78 -20.09 17.27 -2.49
CA GLY A 78 -18.98 18.02 -1.90
C GLY A 78 -17.77 17.11 -1.70
N MET A 79 -17.36 16.43 -2.77
CA MET A 79 -16.18 15.58 -2.85
C MET A 79 -15.24 16.09 -3.95
N HIS A 80 -14.00 15.59 -3.94
CA HIS A 80 -12.97 15.94 -4.90
C HIS A 80 -12.69 14.79 -5.88
N ALA A 81 -13.00 14.99 -7.16
CA ALA A 81 -12.59 14.06 -8.21
C ALA A 81 -11.14 14.35 -8.61
N TRP A 82 -10.38 13.29 -8.88
CA TRP A 82 -9.03 13.35 -9.40
C TRP A 82 -8.87 12.44 -10.60
N CYS A 83 -8.08 12.90 -11.57
CA CYS A 83 -7.66 12.05 -12.67
C CYS A 83 -6.50 11.17 -12.24
N TYR A 84 -6.47 9.99 -12.84
CA TYR A 84 -5.26 9.20 -12.94
C TYR A 84 -4.76 9.31 -14.39
N ASP A 85 -3.48 9.59 -14.57
CA ASP A 85 -2.93 10.05 -15.85
C ASP A 85 -2.54 8.93 -16.83
N GLU A 86 -2.80 7.66 -16.48
CA GLU A 86 -2.40 6.48 -17.25
C GLU A 86 -3.51 5.40 -17.29
N ASN A 87 -3.34 4.35 -18.11
CA ASN A 87 -4.08 3.10 -18.01
C ASN A 87 -3.13 1.98 -17.53
N GLY A 88 -3.35 1.48 -16.31
CA GLY A 88 -2.32 0.74 -15.60
C GLY A 88 -1.19 1.66 -15.11
N TRP A 89 -0.04 1.08 -14.79
CA TRP A 89 1.17 1.78 -14.33
C TRP A 89 2.40 1.14 -14.99
N PRO A 90 3.53 1.86 -15.14
CA PRO A 90 3.82 3.23 -14.69
C PRO A 90 3.31 4.33 -15.64
N SER A 91 3.18 5.57 -15.15
CA SER A 91 2.80 6.74 -15.94
C SER A 91 3.82 7.09 -17.02
N GLY A 92 3.34 7.37 -18.23
CA GLY A 92 4.12 8.03 -19.28
C GLY A 92 3.83 7.58 -20.71
N PHE A 93 3.08 6.50 -20.92
CA PHE A 93 2.86 5.89 -22.24
C PHE A 93 1.41 5.98 -22.77
N ALA A 94 0.49 6.57 -21.99
CA ALA A 94 -0.89 6.95 -22.34
C ALA A 94 -1.72 5.81 -22.96
N GLY A 95 -1.97 4.74 -22.20
CA GLY A 95 -2.77 3.59 -22.65
C GLY A 95 -2.15 2.90 -23.86
N MET A 96 -0.82 2.85 -23.87
CA MET A 96 0.04 2.27 -24.92
C MET A 96 0.09 3.10 -26.21
N LYS A 97 -0.52 4.30 -26.22
CA LYS A 97 -0.57 5.16 -27.42
C LYS A 97 0.83 5.57 -27.89
N LEU A 98 1.72 5.93 -26.97
CA LEU A 98 3.07 6.37 -27.33
C LEU A 98 3.97 5.21 -27.76
N LEU A 99 3.64 3.97 -27.40
CA LEU A 99 4.42 2.77 -27.77
C LEU A 99 4.28 2.39 -29.25
N GLU A 100 3.27 2.95 -29.96
CA GLU A 100 3.09 2.77 -31.41
C GLU A 100 4.28 3.32 -32.22
N ASP A 101 5.00 4.31 -31.69
CA ASP A 101 6.20 4.90 -32.30
C ASP A 101 7.44 4.37 -31.58
N SER A 102 8.22 3.53 -32.28
CA SER A 102 9.41 2.91 -31.72
C SER A 102 10.52 3.90 -31.33
N ALA A 103 10.45 5.14 -31.80
CA ALA A 103 11.35 6.20 -31.35
C ALA A 103 11.06 6.67 -29.91
N ASN A 104 9.91 6.29 -29.34
CA ASN A 104 9.58 6.59 -27.95
C ASN A 104 9.99 5.49 -26.97
N TRP A 105 10.38 4.30 -27.46
CA TRP A 105 10.70 3.16 -26.61
C TRP A 105 11.83 3.48 -25.65
N VAL A 106 11.72 2.95 -24.44
CA VAL A 106 12.76 3.14 -23.42
C VAL A 106 14.09 2.53 -23.89
N HIS A 107 15.19 3.19 -23.52
CA HIS A 107 16.54 2.68 -23.71
C HIS A 107 17.10 2.11 -22.41
N TYR A 108 18.01 1.15 -22.55
CA TYR A 108 18.81 0.61 -21.45
C TYR A 108 20.15 0.10 -21.99
N ILE A 109 21.14 -0.05 -21.11
CA ILE A 109 22.47 -0.54 -21.51
C ILE A 109 22.82 -1.86 -20.85
N THR A 110 23.52 -2.71 -21.60
CA THR A 110 24.11 -3.96 -21.10
C THR A 110 25.61 -3.97 -21.32
N CYS A 111 26.32 -4.78 -20.54
CA CYS A 111 27.77 -4.94 -20.62
C CYS A 111 28.11 -6.41 -20.85
N GLU A 112 28.96 -6.69 -21.84
CA GLU A 112 29.53 -8.01 -22.08
C GLU A 112 31.05 -7.95 -22.10
N LYS A 113 31.69 -8.99 -21.57
CA LYS A 113 33.13 -9.21 -21.72
C LYS A 113 33.36 -10.17 -22.88
N LYS A 114 34.15 -9.76 -23.87
CA LYS A 114 34.39 -10.50 -25.11
C LYS A 114 35.87 -10.70 -25.38
N ALA A 115 36.22 -11.82 -26.01
CA ALA A 115 37.58 -12.08 -26.47
C ALA A 115 37.94 -11.30 -27.76
N GLU A 116 36.93 -10.86 -28.51
CA GLU A 116 37.10 -10.15 -29.79
C GLU A 116 36.47 -8.76 -29.72
N PHE A 117 37.07 -7.82 -30.45
CA PHE A 117 36.54 -6.47 -30.61
C PHE A 117 35.21 -6.51 -31.35
N ASP A 118 34.20 -5.87 -30.80
CA ASP A 118 32.87 -5.77 -31.41
C ASP A 118 32.59 -4.33 -31.89
N GLY A 119 32.57 -4.14 -33.21
CA GLY A 119 32.31 -2.84 -33.81
C GLY A 119 30.86 -2.37 -33.73
N ASP A 120 29.93 -3.26 -33.38
CA ASP A 120 28.50 -2.97 -33.27
C ASP A 120 28.11 -2.48 -31.85
N ALA A 121 29.03 -2.56 -30.90
CA ALA A 121 28.84 -2.04 -29.55
C ALA A 121 28.80 -0.50 -29.54
N LEU A 122 28.01 0.08 -28.62
CA LEU A 122 27.94 1.53 -28.37
C LEU A 122 29.34 2.09 -27.99
N ALA A 123 30.07 1.33 -27.17
CA ALA A 123 31.45 1.63 -26.82
C ALA A 123 32.20 0.34 -26.43
N VAL A 124 33.48 0.27 -26.78
CA VAL A 124 34.37 -0.84 -26.46
C VAL A 124 35.56 -0.32 -25.68
N TYR A 125 35.96 -1.04 -24.64
CA TYR A 125 37.06 -0.66 -23.76
C TYR A 125 38.04 -1.81 -23.52
N VAL A 126 39.26 -1.44 -23.13
CA VAL A 126 40.27 -2.31 -22.57
C VAL A 126 40.67 -1.80 -21.18
N LEU A 127 40.88 -2.71 -20.24
CA LEU A 127 41.35 -2.37 -18.89
C LEU A 127 42.88 -2.44 -18.85
N GLU A 128 43.53 -1.30 -18.65
CA GLU A 128 45.00 -1.16 -18.58
C GLU A 128 45.43 -0.93 -17.12
N GLY A 129 45.75 -2.02 -16.42
CA GLY A 129 45.97 -1.97 -14.98
C GLY A 129 44.67 -1.66 -14.25
N THR A 130 44.54 -0.43 -13.72
CA THR A 130 43.35 0.07 -13.03
C THR A 130 42.61 1.15 -13.81
N SER A 131 43.05 1.51 -15.03
CA SER A 131 42.44 2.57 -15.84
C SER A 131 41.71 1.97 -17.04
N LEU A 132 40.53 2.49 -17.33
CA LEU A 132 39.70 2.05 -18.44
C LEU A 132 39.93 2.94 -19.67
N ARG A 133 40.27 2.34 -20.82
CA ARG A 133 40.51 3.07 -22.08
C ARG A 133 39.59 2.61 -23.19
N ARG A 134 38.85 3.54 -23.80
CA ARG A 134 38.04 3.28 -24.99
C ARG A 134 38.92 2.94 -26.20
N VAL A 135 38.48 1.98 -27.00
CA VAL A 135 39.12 1.54 -28.25
C VAL A 135 38.13 1.54 -29.41
N TRP A 136 38.65 1.76 -30.63
CA TRP A 136 37.84 1.88 -31.86
C TRP A 136 38.13 0.79 -32.89
N LYS A 137 39.03 -0.14 -32.56
CA LYS A 137 39.43 -1.26 -33.42
C LYS A 137 40.04 -2.38 -32.57
N ASN A 138 40.19 -3.55 -33.17
CA ASN A 138 40.92 -4.65 -32.56
C ASN A 138 42.41 -4.27 -32.33
N GLU A 139 42.83 -4.28 -31.08
CA GLU A 139 44.21 -4.04 -30.64
C GLU A 139 44.89 -5.32 -30.10
N ASN A 140 44.27 -6.49 -30.31
CA ASN A 140 44.67 -7.80 -29.75
C ASN A 140 44.71 -7.82 -28.21
N ALA A 141 43.79 -7.11 -27.55
CA ALA A 141 43.61 -7.21 -26.12
C ALA A 141 43.10 -8.62 -25.73
N ALA A 142 43.43 -9.05 -24.52
CA ALA A 142 42.96 -10.34 -23.99
C ALA A 142 41.45 -10.36 -23.72
N GLU A 143 40.88 -9.22 -23.36
CA GLU A 143 39.45 -9.05 -23.10
C GLU A 143 39.03 -7.63 -23.49
N TYR A 144 37.86 -7.53 -24.10
CA TYR A 144 37.16 -6.29 -24.44
C TYR A 144 35.91 -6.19 -23.58
N ILE A 145 35.66 -4.99 -23.05
CA ILE A 145 34.41 -4.66 -22.35
C ILE A 145 33.53 -3.92 -23.37
N CYS A 146 32.43 -4.54 -23.78
CA CYS A 146 31.52 -4.04 -24.81
C CYS A 146 30.21 -3.60 -24.16
N ILE A 147 29.83 -2.33 -24.38
CA ILE A 147 28.55 -1.77 -23.93
C ILE A 147 27.59 -1.70 -25.10
N TYR A 148 26.34 -2.15 -24.92
CA TYR A 148 25.31 -2.10 -25.96
C TYR A 148 24.13 -1.26 -25.52
N ASP A 149 23.61 -0.45 -26.43
CA ASP A 149 22.32 0.23 -26.32
C ASP A 149 21.21 -0.73 -26.77
N LYS A 150 20.20 -0.91 -25.92
CA LYS A 150 19.04 -1.78 -26.14
C LYS A 150 17.75 -0.99 -25.92
N THR A 151 16.67 -1.43 -26.54
CA THR A 151 15.35 -0.80 -26.41
C THR A 151 14.30 -1.82 -25.96
N ASN A 152 13.28 -1.36 -25.22
CA ASN A 152 12.13 -2.18 -24.85
C ASN A 152 10.81 -1.50 -25.26
N SER A 153 9.89 -2.27 -25.83
CA SER A 153 8.63 -1.76 -26.40
C SER A 153 7.46 -1.67 -25.41
N SER A 154 7.67 -1.97 -24.13
CA SER A 154 6.61 -2.01 -23.11
C SER A 154 6.43 -0.71 -22.34
N VAL A 155 7.43 0.18 -22.36
CA VAL A 155 7.43 1.50 -21.72
C VAL A 155 8.18 2.52 -22.59
N VAL A 156 8.05 3.80 -22.26
CA VAL A 156 8.70 4.89 -23.02
C VAL A 156 9.90 5.49 -22.29
N ASP A 157 10.79 6.16 -23.02
CA ASP A 157 11.89 6.93 -22.44
C ASP A 157 11.40 8.25 -21.83
N ILE A 158 10.99 8.22 -20.55
CA ILE A 158 10.55 9.41 -19.81
C ILE A 158 11.70 10.39 -19.49
N LEU A 159 12.96 10.03 -19.75
CA LEU A 159 14.11 10.93 -19.59
C LEU A 159 14.25 11.88 -20.79
N ASN A 160 13.55 11.60 -21.89
CA ASN A 160 13.44 12.51 -23.02
C ASN A 160 12.25 13.47 -22.84
N PRO A 161 12.50 14.77 -22.64
CA PRO A 161 11.44 15.73 -22.37
C PRO A 161 10.43 15.86 -23.53
N GLU A 162 10.84 15.59 -24.77
CA GLU A 162 9.92 15.64 -25.93
C GLU A 162 8.89 14.50 -25.90
N ILE A 163 9.26 13.34 -25.38
CA ILE A 163 8.34 12.19 -25.22
C ILE A 163 7.31 12.51 -24.14
N VAL A 164 7.74 13.11 -23.03
CA VAL A 164 6.82 13.53 -21.95
C VAL A 164 5.86 14.62 -22.42
N GLN A 165 6.29 15.54 -23.30
CA GLN A 165 5.36 16.49 -23.94
C GLN A 165 4.31 15.80 -24.82
N LYS A 166 4.66 14.70 -25.51
CA LYS A 166 3.66 13.87 -26.20
C LYS A 166 2.69 13.24 -25.20
N PHE A 167 3.18 12.75 -24.06
CA PHE A 167 2.34 12.18 -23.00
C PHE A 167 1.31 13.20 -22.49
N LEU A 168 1.76 14.41 -22.11
CA LEU A 168 0.87 15.50 -21.67
C LEU A 168 -0.20 15.84 -22.73
N LYS A 169 0.16 15.82 -24.01
CA LYS A 169 -0.76 16.07 -25.11
C LYS A 169 -1.84 15.00 -25.28
N GLU A 170 -1.49 13.73 -25.08
CA GLU A 170 -2.42 12.61 -25.21
C GLU A 170 -3.30 12.42 -23.96
N THR A 171 -2.88 12.96 -22.81
CA THR A 171 -3.61 12.81 -21.53
C THR A 171 -4.12 14.15 -20.98
N HIS A 172 -3.24 14.95 -20.40
CA HIS A 172 -3.55 16.17 -19.66
C HIS A 172 -4.30 17.21 -20.51
N GLU A 173 -3.84 17.47 -21.73
CA GLU A 173 -4.51 18.39 -22.67
C GLU A 173 -5.92 17.91 -23.04
N LYS A 174 -6.15 16.59 -23.16
CA LYS A 174 -7.48 16.03 -23.48
C LYS A 174 -8.49 16.25 -22.36
N TYR A 175 -8.04 16.15 -21.11
CA TYR A 175 -8.84 16.52 -19.96
C TYR A 175 -9.06 18.03 -19.88
N TYR A 176 -8.04 18.84 -20.14
CA TYR A 176 -8.17 20.30 -20.10
C TYR A 176 -9.15 20.84 -21.17
N GLU A 177 -9.05 20.32 -22.40
CA GLU A 177 -9.98 20.65 -23.51
C GLU A 177 -11.45 20.45 -23.12
N ARG A 178 -11.75 19.48 -22.26
CA ARG A 178 -13.12 19.09 -21.86
C ARG A 178 -13.58 19.68 -20.53
N PHE A 179 -12.68 19.77 -19.55
CA PHE A 179 -13.01 20.04 -18.14
C PHE A 179 -12.16 21.14 -17.51
N GLY A 180 -11.41 21.93 -18.27
CA GLY A 180 -10.51 22.95 -17.73
C GLY A 180 -11.19 23.99 -16.84
N ASP A 181 -12.49 24.23 -16.98
CA ASP A 181 -13.26 25.13 -16.10
C ASP A 181 -13.55 24.52 -14.71
N LYS A 182 -13.43 23.19 -14.58
CA LYS A 182 -13.61 22.42 -13.34
C LYS A 182 -12.32 22.21 -12.55
N PHE A 183 -11.16 22.49 -13.15
CA PHE A 183 -9.85 22.32 -12.53
C PHE A 183 -9.69 23.19 -11.28
N GLY A 184 -9.09 22.60 -10.24
CA GLY A 184 -8.94 23.21 -8.90
C GLY A 184 -10.25 23.32 -8.10
N LYS A 185 -11.39 22.88 -8.66
CA LYS A 185 -12.74 22.96 -8.04
C LYS A 185 -13.29 21.56 -7.75
N SER A 186 -14.19 21.06 -8.59
CA SER A 186 -14.71 19.70 -8.48
C SER A 186 -13.70 18.65 -8.97
N MET A 187 -12.81 19.03 -9.89
CA MET A 187 -11.69 18.23 -10.36
C MET A 187 -10.39 18.84 -9.84
N GLN A 188 -9.74 18.19 -8.87
CA GLN A 188 -8.62 18.80 -8.15
C GLN A 188 -7.30 18.75 -8.92
N GLY A 189 -7.07 17.69 -9.70
CA GLY A 189 -5.77 17.46 -10.33
C GLY A 189 -5.56 16.05 -10.83
N PHE A 190 -4.29 15.69 -10.97
CA PHE A 190 -3.81 14.42 -11.50
C PHE A 190 -3.00 13.67 -10.45
N PHE A 191 -3.14 12.34 -10.48
CA PHE A 191 -2.24 11.38 -9.86
C PHE A 191 -1.31 10.83 -10.93
N THR A 192 0.00 10.85 -10.66
CA THR A 192 1.03 10.20 -11.48
C THR A 192 1.62 9.03 -10.70
N ASP A 193 1.77 7.88 -11.33
CA ASP A 193 2.00 6.60 -10.65
C ASP A 193 3.27 5.91 -11.16
N GLU A 194 4.18 5.62 -10.24
CA GLU A 194 5.40 4.86 -10.49
C GLU A 194 6.28 5.27 -11.70
N PRO A 195 6.40 6.55 -12.11
CA PRO A 195 7.26 6.91 -13.22
C PRO A 195 8.71 6.48 -12.93
N GLN A 196 9.35 5.90 -13.94
CA GLN A 196 10.68 5.29 -13.83
C GLN A 196 11.40 5.32 -15.17
N TYR A 197 12.74 5.24 -15.15
CA TYR A 197 13.47 4.81 -16.34
C TYR A 197 13.21 3.33 -16.62
N PHE A 198 14.23 2.49 -16.81
CA PHE A 198 14.06 1.06 -17.01
C PHE A 198 14.52 0.25 -15.79
N ARG A 199 13.58 -0.16 -14.92
CA ARG A 199 13.86 -0.99 -13.73
C ARG A 199 14.48 -2.35 -14.02
N PRO A 200 14.13 -3.10 -15.08
CA PRO A 200 14.67 -4.45 -15.26
C PRO A 200 16.20 -4.50 -15.42
N ASP A 201 16.82 -3.51 -16.07
CA ASP A 201 18.24 -3.48 -16.43
C ASP A 201 18.93 -2.15 -16.03
N THR A 202 20.15 -1.89 -16.54
CA THR A 202 20.86 -0.62 -16.27
C THR A 202 20.22 0.51 -17.07
N GLY A 203 19.44 1.37 -16.39
CA GLY A 203 18.78 2.52 -16.98
C GLY A 203 19.73 3.43 -17.75
N TYR A 204 19.29 3.88 -18.93
CA TYR A 204 20.04 4.75 -19.83
C TYR A 204 19.06 5.51 -20.74
N SER A 205 19.48 6.69 -21.19
CA SER A 205 18.82 7.39 -22.29
C SER A 205 19.90 8.04 -23.16
N PRO A 206 19.74 8.08 -24.49
CA PRO A 206 20.60 8.87 -25.37
C PRO A 206 20.74 10.33 -24.91
N MET A 207 19.79 10.86 -24.15
CA MET A 207 19.85 12.20 -23.58
C MET A 207 21.03 12.41 -22.64
N VAL A 208 21.50 11.36 -21.95
CA VAL A 208 22.63 11.47 -21.02
C VAL A 208 23.93 11.83 -21.75
N ILE A 209 24.13 11.39 -23.00
CA ILE A 209 25.33 11.72 -23.79
C ILE A 209 25.40 13.23 -24.02
N LYS A 210 24.29 13.84 -24.44
CA LYS A 210 24.19 15.28 -24.67
C LYS A 210 24.37 16.04 -23.35
N ALA A 211 23.62 15.66 -22.31
CA ALA A 211 23.65 16.31 -21.02
C ALA A 211 25.04 16.27 -20.37
N TYR A 212 25.74 15.13 -20.47
CA TYR A 212 27.09 14.96 -19.94
C TYR A 212 28.09 15.87 -20.65
N ARG A 213 28.03 15.95 -22.00
CA ARG A 213 28.90 16.83 -22.78
C ARG A 213 28.66 18.30 -22.47
N GLU A 214 27.40 18.71 -22.33
CA GLU A 214 27.05 20.09 -22.00
C GLU A 214 27.50 20.49 -20.59
N ARG A 215 27.39 19.58 -19.61
CA ARG A 215 27.76 19.85 -18.23
C ARG A 215 29.26 19.79 -17.96
N TYR A 216 29.92 18.74 -18.46
CA TYR A 216 31.30 18.43 -18.09
C TYR A 216 32.31 18.69 -19.19
N GLY A 217 31.87 18.98 -20.43
CA GLY A 217 32.77 19.19 -21.57
C GLY A 217 33.50 17.91 -22.02
N GLU A 218 33.05 16.75 -21.56
CA GLU A 218 33.65 15.44 -21.77
C GLU A 218 32.67 14.54 -22.55
N ASP A 219 33.17 13.55 -23.29
CA ASP A 219 32.33 12.51 -23.90
C ASP A 219 32.16 11.36 -22.91
N ILE A 220 30.92 11.13 -22.45
CA ILE A 220 30.66 10.04 -21.51
C ILE A 220 31.07 8.67 -22.06
N LEU A 221 30.99 8.48 -23.39
CA LEU A 221 31.34 7.21 -24.01
C LEU A 221 32.84 6.90 -23.93
N ASP A 222 33.69 7.84 -23.50
CA ASP A 222 35.10 7.57 -23.26
C ASP A 222 35.34 6.83 -21.95
N THR A 223 34.37 6.85 -21.03
CA THR A 223 34.46 6.21 -19.71
C THR A 223 33.26 5.36 -19.32
N LEU A 224 32.14 5.34 -20.08
CA LEU A 224 30.87 4.68 -19.72
C LEU A 224 31.02 3.25 -19.18
N GLY A 225 32.00 2.48 -19.65
CA GLY A 225 32.28 1.14 -19.13
C GLY A 225 32.61 1.09 -17.63
N ALA A 226 33.04 2.18 -17.01
CA ALA A 226 33.30 2.27 -15.57
C ALA A 226 32.01 2.28 -14.71
N LEU A 227 30.83 2.35 -15.34
CA LEU A 227 29.57 1.98 -14.68
C LEU A 227 29.53 0.51 -14.27
N PHE A 228 30.21 -0.36 -15.03
CA PHE A 228 30.19 -1.81 -14.81
C PHE A 228 31.47 -2.35 -14.20
N ILE A 229 32.59 -1.66 -14.42
CA ILE A 229 33.92 -2.11 -14.01
C ILE A 229 34.45 -1.21 -12.90
N ASP A 230 34.99 -1.82 -11.85
CA ASP A 230 35.71 -1.08 -10.80
C ASP A 230 37.11 -0.70 -11.32
N CYS A 231 37.33 0.60 -11.50
CA CYS A 231 38.55 1.20 -12.04
C CYS A 231 38.76 2.61 -11.45
N ASP A 232 39.90 3.23 -11.73
CA ASP A 232 40.25 4.56 -11.18
C ASP A 232 39.25 5.65 -11.58
N GLU A 233 38.60 5.52 -12.75
CA GLU A 233 37.58 6.45 -13.24
C GLU A 233 36.18 6.22 -12.63
N ALA A 234 35.93 5.05 -12.04
CA ALA A 234 34.60 4.61 -11.64
C ALA A 234 33.89 5.53 -10.63
N PRO A 235 34.52 5.98 -9.52
CA PRO A 235 33.82 6.82 -8.54
C PRO A 235 33.32 8.15 -9.15
N ARG A 236 34.19 8.86 -9.88
CA ARG A 236 33.86 10.12 -10.54
C ARG A 236 32.80 9.93 -11.62
N LEU A 237 32.93 8.90 -12.46
CA LEU A 237 31.94 8.65 -13.50
C LEU A 237 30.58 8.29 -12.91
N ARG A 238 30.52 7.32 -11.99
CA ARG A 238 29.25 6.82 -11.45
C ARG A 238 28.48 7.92 -10.72
N TYR A 239 29.18 8.73 -9.91
CA TYR A 239 28.56 9.92 -9.29
C TYR A 239 27.94 10.83 -10.35
N ARG A 240 28.73 11.24 -11.36
CA ARG A 240 28.26 12.16 -12.40
C ARG A 240 27.14 11.59 -13.26
N TYR A 241 27.18 10.29 -13.55
CA TYR A 241 26.16 9.60 -14.34
C TYR A 241 24.83 9.56 -13.61
N TRP A 242 24.81 9.01 -12.39
CA TRP A 242 23.56 8.88 -11.63
C TRP A 242 22.98 10.23 -11.23
N ARG A 243 23.83 11.22 -10.95
CA ARG A 243 23.40 12.62 -10.75
C ARG A 243 22.67 13.17 -11.98
N LEU A 244 23.18 12.92 -13.19
CA LEU A 244 22.52 13.34 -14.43
C LEU A 244 21.27 12.52 -14.76
N MET A 245 21.26 11.22 -14.47
CA MET A 245 20.08 10.38 -14.64
C MET A 245 18.93 10.86 -13.76
N ASN A 246 19.21 11.14 -12.47
CA ASN A 246 18.22 11.74 -11.57
C ASN A 246 17.74 13.10 -12.09
N GLU A 247 18.65 13.96 -12.56
CA GLU A 247 18.26 15.25 -13.12
C GLU A 247 17.34 15.15 -14.33
N LEU A 248 17.65 14.24 -15.27
CA LEU A 248 16.83 13.99 -16.44
C LEU A 248 15.47 13.44 -16.05
N TYR A 249 15.41 12.59 -15.03
CA TYR A 249 14.16 12.09 -14.47
C TYR A 249 13.31 13.22 -13.86
N ILE A 250 13.92 14.06 -13.01
CA ILE A 250 13.22 15.16 -12.35
C ILE A 250 12.75 16.24 -13.33
N ASN A 251 13.67 16.75 -14.16
CA ASN A 251 13.36 17.84 -15.10
C ASN A 251 12.61 17.36 -16.34
N GLY A 252 12.89 16.12 -16.79
CA GLY A 252 12.29 15.53 -17.99
C GLY A 252 10.89 14.98 -17.75
N PHE A 253 10.56 14.53 -16.53
CA PHE A 253 9.23 14.01 -16.22
C PHE A 253 8.46 14.92 -15.25
N VAL A 254 8.66 14.74 -13.93
CA VAL A 254 7.75 15.26 -12.90
C VAL A 254 7.63 16.77 -12.91
N ARG A 255 8.73 17.49 -13.17
CA ARG A 255 8.71 18.93 -13.26
C ARG A 255 7.84 19.43 -14.41
N GLN A 256 7.86 18.76 -15.57
CA GLN A 256 7.03 19.15 -16.71
C GLN A 256 5.54 18.96 -16.39
N VAL A 257 5.19 17.83 -15.75
CA VAL A 257 3.82 17.55 -15.31
C VAL A 257 3.37 18.56 -14.25
N TYR A 258 4.24 18.87 -13.28
CA TYR A 258 3.98 19.84 -12.22
C TYR A 258 3.75 21.24 -12.78
N GLU A 259 4.66 21.75 -13.62
CA GLU A 259 4.57 23.08 -14.21
C GLU A 259 3.33 23.20 -15.11
N TRP A 260 2.97 22.12 -15.81
CA TRP A 260 1.72 22.07 -16.56
C TRP A 260 0.51 22.17 -15.61
N CYS A 261 0.45 21.39 -14.53
CA CYS A 261 -0.66 21.43 -13.58
C CYS A 261 -0.81 22.81 -12.93
N ASP A 262 0.29 23.40 -12.46
CA ASP A 262 0.33 24.73 -11.85
C ASP A 262 -0.18 25.80 -12.83
N ALA A 263 0.27 25.76 -14.09
CA ALA A 263 -0.17 26.69 -15.13
C ALA A 263 -1.66 26.61 -15.46
N HIS A 264 -2.29 25.45 -15.26
CA HIS A 264 -3.72 25.21 -15.54
C HIS A 264 -4.62 25.24 -14.29
N GLY A 265 -4.07 25.59 -13.13
CA GLY A 265 -4.83 25.76 -11.90
C GLY A 265 -5.33 24.45 -11.27
N CYS A 266 -4.66 23.33 -11.55
CA CYS A 266 -4.91 22.05 -10.91
C CYS A 266 -3.67 21.54 -10.15
N LYS A 267 -3.86 20.51 -9.33
CA LYS A 267 -2.81 19.92 -8.50
C LYS A 267 -2.17 18.71 -9.17
N LEU A 268 -0.97 18.39 -8.70
CA LEU A 268 -0.26 17.14 -8.98
C LEU A 268 0.03 16.46 -7.66
N THR A 269 -0.25 15.17 -7.61
CA THR A 269 0.09 14.24 -6.53
C THR A 269 0.53 12.93 -7.18
N GLY A 270 1.09 12.02 -6.40
CA GLY A 270 1.54 10.74 -6.90
C GLY A 270 2.66 10.20 -6.04
N HIS A 271 3.48 9.34 -6.63
CA HIS A 271 4.76 8.93 -6.05
C HIS A 271 5.67 8.37 -7.14
N SER A 272 6.96 8.25 -6.83
CA SER A 272 7.92 7.47 -7.61
C SER A 272 7.78 5.99 -7.27
N VAL A 273 8.36 5.09 -8.07
CA VAL A 273 8.45 3.66 -7.75
C VAL A 273 9.67 3.34 -6.87
N GLU A 274 9.62 2.22 -6.13
CA GLU A 274 10.71 1.65 -5.30
C GLU A 274 11.28 2.60 -4.22
N GLU A 275 10.43 3.36 -3.53
CA GLU A 275 10.85 4.44 -2.64
C GLU A 275 11.42 3.99 -1.28
N THR A 276 11.11 2.76 -0.86
CA THR A 276 11.32 2.24 0.50
C THR A 276 12.75 2.33 1.01
N CYS A 277 13.74 2.10 0.14
CA CYS A 277 15.16 2.04 0.50
C CYS A 277 16.05 2.61 -0.61
N MET A 278 17.32 2.92 -0.31
CA MET A 278 18.22 3.53 -1.28
C MET A 278 18.49 2.60 -2.46
N ARG A 279 18.56 1.30 -2.21
CA ARG A 279 18.73 0.28 -3.27
C ARG A 279 17.57 0.32 -4.26
N GLY A 280 16.33 0.35 -3.75
CA GLY A 280 15.12 0.43 -4.59
C GLY A 280 15.16 1.68 -5.47
N GLN A 281 15.45 2.83 -4.87
CA GLN A 281 15.53 4.10 -5.60
C GLN A 281 16.57 4.09 -6.73
N MET A 282 17.72 3.42 -6.55
CA MET A 282 18.73 3.25 -7.61
C MET A 282 18.26 2.42 -8.79
N TYR A 283 17.20 1.62 -8.65
CA TYR A 283 16.64 0.87 -9.77
C TYR A 283 15.84 1.74 -10.73
N CYS A 284 15.34 2.90 -10.29
CA CYS A 284 14.24 3.58 -10.99
C CYS A 284 14.38 5.10 -11.14
N SER A 285 15.02 5.78 -10.18
CA SER A 285 15.08 7.26 -10.14
C SER A 285 16.44 7.81 -9.70
N ALA A 286 17.28 7.00 -9.05
CA ALA A 286 18.51 7.42 -8.38
C ALA A 286 18.29 8.52 -7.32
N GLY A 287 17.14 8.49 -6.63
CA GLY A 287 16.83 9.37 -5.50
C GLY A 287 15.49 10.08 -5.66
N VAL A 288 14.60 9.94 -4.67
CA VAL A 288 13.20 10.37 -4.81
C VAL A 288 12.89 11.69 -4.10
N MET A 289 13.69 12.13 -3.13
CA MET A 289 13.43 13.37 -2.40
C MET A 289 13.28 14.62 -3.30
N PRO A 290 14.06 14.78 -4.39
CA PRO A 290 13.85 15.86 -5.36
C PRO A 290 12.51 15.80 -6.11
N PHE A 291 11.90 14.62 -6.24
CA PHE A 291 10.60 14.43 -6.88
C PHE A 291 9.50 15.17 -6.10
N TYR A 292 9.51 15.04 -4.77
CA TYR A 292 8.55 15.69 -3.87
C TYR A 292 8.57 17.23 -3.92
N GLU A 293 9.65 17.85 -4.43
CA GLU A 293 9.68 19.30 -4.71
C GLU A 293 8.57 19.68 -5.71
N TYR A 294 8.38 18.83 -6.72
CA TYR A 294 7.49 19.01 -7.86
C TYR A 294 6.16 18.28 -7.69
N GLU A 295 5.62 18.26 -6.48
CA GLU A 295 4.25 17.82 -6.22
C GLU A 295 3.52 18.84 -5.35
N HIS A 296 2.24 19.05 -5.63
CA HIS A 296 1.40 19.90 -4.77
C HIS A 296 1.06 19.18 -3.46
N ILE A 297 0.86 17.86 -3.56
CA ILE A 297 0.67 16.93 -2.46
C ILE A 297 1.66 15.79 -2.72
N PRO A 298 2.85 15.78 -2.10
CA PRO A 298 3.76 14.66 -2.27
C PRO A 298 3.18 13.39 -1.66
N GLY A 299 3.39 12.25 -2.32
CA GLY A 299 2.92 10.95 -1.86
C GLY A 299 4.02 9.91 -1.76
N ILE A 300 3.69 8.79 -1.14
CA ILE A 300 4.51 7.58 -1.06
C ILE A 300 3.67 6.34 -1.31
N ASP A 301 4.31 5.25 -1.71
CA ASP A 301 3.71 3.93 -1.78
C ASP A 301 4.16 3.00 -0.63
N SER A 302 3.21 2.53 0.18
CA SER A 302 3.44 1.66 1.34
C SER A 302 2.50 0.44 1.34
N LEU A 303 3.02 -0.65 0.79
CA LEU A 303 2.31 -1.91 0.57
C LEU A 303 2.48 -2.93 1.71
N GLY A 304 1.62 -3.96 1.70
CA GLY A 304 1.69 -5.10 2.61
C GLY A 304 0.89 -4.95 3.90
N ARG A 305 1.05 -5.91 4.81
CA ARG A 305 0.32 -6.00 6.10
C ARG A 305 1.17 -5.55 7.30
N GLU A 306 2.42 -5.18 7.10
CA GLU A 306 3.38 -4.85 8.16
C GLU A 306 4.03 -3.48 7.89
N PRO A 307 4.25 -2.65 8.93
CA PRO A 307 5.12 -1.49 8.83
C PRO A 307 6.52 -1.89 8.33
N ASP A 308 7.03 -1.15 7.35
CA ASP A 308 8.36 -1.35 6.78
C ASP A 308 9.40 -0.48 7.55
N THR A 309 10.37 0.11 6.86
CA THR A 309 11.37 1.01 7.41
C THR A 309 10.86 2.44 7.61
N ASP A 310 11.15 3.04 8.77
CA ASP A 310 10.84 4.45 9.08
C ASP A 310 11.39 5.43 8.02
N CYS A 311 12.36 5.01 7.18
CA CYS A 311 12.91 5.77 6.07
C CYS A 311 11.84 6.30 5.11
N LEU A 312 10.90 5.44 4.69
CA LEU A 312 9.89 5.77 3.66
C LEU A 312 8.96 6.94 4.05
N PRO A 313 8.22 6.91 5.19
CA PRO A 313 7.40 8.06 5.55
C PRO A 313 8.23 9.26 6.02
N ARG A 314 9.46 9.04 6.52
CA ARG A 314 10.32 10.13 7.01
C ARG A 314 10.95 10.94 5.89
N GLN A 315 11.29 10.35 4.73
CA GLN A 315 11.85 11.10 3.60
C GLN A 315 10.84 12.11 3.04
N VAL A 316 9.61 11.69 2.79
CA VAL A 316 8.57 12.55 2.21
C VAL A 316 8.15 13.63 3.21
N SER A 317 8.02 13.28 4.50
CA SER A 317 7.65 14.25 5.53
C SER A 317 8.73 15.30 5.75
N SER A 318 10.01 14.91 5.62
CA SER A 318 11.13 15.85 5.69
C SER A 318 11.04 16.92 4.61
N VAL A 319 10.83 16.52 3.34
CA VAL A 319 10.69 17.48 2.24
C VAL A 319 9.41 18.30 2.41
N ALA A 320 8.30 17.69 2.82
CA ALA A 320 7.03 18.37 3.05
C ALA A 320 7.16 19.46 4.13
N GLN A 321 7.78 19.17 5.27
CA GLN A 321 8.02 20.17 6.33
C GLN A 321 8.97 21.28 5.86
N GLN A 322 10.06 20.93 5.17
CA GLN A 322 11.06 21.87 4.68
C GLN A 322 10.50 22.84 3.64
N LEU A 323 9.69 22.36 2.71
CA LEU A 323 9.09 23.21 1.66
C LEU A 323 7.72 23.77 2.08
N GLY A 324 7.17 23.29 3.20
CA GLY A 324 5.85 23.65 3.72
C GLY A 324 4.70 23.17 2.84
N LYS A 325 4.79 21.93 2.37
CA LYS A 325 3.67 21.19 1.77
C LYS A 325 2.72 20.77 2.90
N LYS A 326 1.43 21.08 2.73
CA LYS A 326 0.41 20.89 3.77
C LYS A 326 0.01 19.42 3.91
N HIS A 327 -0.22 18.77 2.78
CA HIS A 327 -0.66 17.38 2.71
C HIS A 327 0.48 16.47 2.27
N VAL A 328 0.53 15.27 2.85
CA VAL A 328 1.40 14.18 2.47
C VAL A 328 0.52 12.95 2.31
N LEU A 329 0.42 12.48 1.07
CA LEU A 329 -0.39 11.31 0.71
C LEU A 329 0.40 10.03 1.03
N THR A 330 -0.32 8.94 1.28
CA THR A 330 0.25 7.60 1.31
C THR A 330 -0.71 6.66 0.61
N GLU A 331 -0.30 6.10 -0.52
CA GLU A 331 -0.88 4.86 -1.02
C GLU A 331 -0.62 3.77 0.01
N THR A 332 -1.66 3.06 0.42
CA THR A 332 -1.51 2.03 1.44
C THR A 332 -2.56 0.93 1.38
N PHE A 333 -2.23 -0.20 2.01
CA PHE A 333 -3.05 -1.40 2.22
C PHE A 333 -3.13 -2.39 1.05
N ALA A 334 -2.54 -2.08 -0.12
CA ALA A 334 -2.46 -3.06 -1.19
C ALA A 334 -1.70 -4.30 -0.70
N GLY A 335 -2.24 -5.47 -1.01
CA GLY A 335 -1.64 -6.75 -0.62
C GLY A 335 -1.74 -7.08 0.87
N ALA A 336 -2.44 -6.29 1.70
CA ALA A 336 -2.61 -6.55 3.13
C ALA A 336 -3.41 -7.84 3.45
N THR A 337 -3.91 -8.53 2.42
CA THR A 337 -4.74 -9.73 2.46
C THR A 337 -6.16 -9.47 2.95
N TRP A 338 -7.09 -10.34 2.57
CA TRP A 338 -8.47 -10.32 3.07
C TRP A 338 -8.61 -10.56 4.58
N ALA A 339 -7.56 -11.09 5.23
CA ALA A 339 -7.53 -11.40 6.65
C ALA A 339 -7.18 -10.18 7.52
N VAL A 340 -6.79 -9.05 6.91
CA VAL A 340 -6.40 -7.85 7.63
C VAL A 340 -7.56 -7.31 8.48
N THR A 341 -7.28 -7.02 9.74
CA THR A 341 -8.25 -6.45 10.67
C THR A 341 -8.10 -4.92 10.74
N PRO A 342 -9.15 -4.18 11.14
CA PRO A 342 -9.05 -2.74 11.37
C PRO A 342 -7.97 -2.33 12.38
N VAL A 343 -7.62 -3.20 13.32
CA VAL A 343 -6.51 -2.99 14.25
C VAL A 343 -5.18 -2.96 13.52
N GLU A 344 -4.96 -3.89 12.60
CA GLU A 344 -3.73 -3.94 11.77
C GLU A 344 -3.69 -2.78 10.79
N LEU A 345 -4.81 -2.44 10.14
CA LEU A 345 -4.91 -1.23 9.31
C LEU A 345 -4.55 0.03 10.09
N LYS A 346 -5.04 0.14 11.35
CA LYS A 346 -4.66 1.24 12.24
C LYS A 346 -3.16 1.26 12.49
N ARG A 347 -2.54 0.12 12.81
CA ARG A 347 -1.09 0.03 13.05
C ARG A 347 -0.27 0.57 11.88
N MET A 348 -0.61 0.17 10.66
CA MET A 348 0.10 0.60 9.45
C MET A 348 -0.07 2.10 9.19
N ALA A 349 -1.32 2.59 9.21
CA ALA A 349 -1.59 4.01 8.97
C ALA A 349 -1.03 4.91 10.08
N GLU A 350 -1.08 4.50 11.34
CA GLU A 350 -0.48 5.28 12.44
C GLU A 350 1.04 5.31 12.40
N TRP A 351 1.70 4.25 11.93
CA TRP A 351 3.14 4.26 11.66
C TRP A 351 3.51 5.27 10.57
N GLN A 352 2.73 5.34 9.49
CA GLN A 352 2.93 6.37 8.45
C GLN A 352 2.65 7.77 9.01
N TYR A 353 1.56 7.95 9.77
CA TYR A 353 1.10 9.24 10.27
C TYR A 353 2.03 9.82 11.34
N VAL A 354 2.53 8.99 12.26
CA VAL A 354 3.49 9.44 13.28
C VAL A 354 4.81 9.89 12.66
N ASN A 355 5.16 9.35 11.49
CA ASN A 355 6.34 9.73 10.71
C ASN A 355 6.07 10.86 9.69
N GLY A 356 4.84 11.37 9.62
CA GLY A 356 4.50 12.65 8.97
C GLY A 356 3.56 12.58 7.76
N ALA A 357 3.14 11.39 7.32
CA ALA A 357 2.00 11.28 6.40
C ALA A 357 0.72 11.82 7.06
N ASN A 358 -0.24 12.33 6.29
CA ASN A 358 -1.44 12.92 6.89
C ASN A 358 -2.72 12.80 6.05
N GLN A 359 -2.66 12.13 4.90
CA GLN A 359 -3.81 11.81 4.07
C GLN A 359 -3.61 10.42 3.45
N MET A 360 -4.60 9.53 3.57
CA MET A 360 -4.53 8.20 2.97
C MET A 360 -5.08 8.19 1.54
N CYS A 361 -4.39 7.48 0.67
CA CYS A 361 -4.91 6.85 -0.53
C CYS A 361 -5.03 5.35 -0.24
N GLN A 362 -6.22 4.87 0.12
CA GLN A 362 -6.40 3.44 0.31
C GLN A 362 -6.40 2.73 -1.05
N HIS A 363 -5.55 1.74 -1.19
CA HIS A 363 -5.64 0.74 -2.25
C HIS A 363 -6.58 -0.37 -1.76
N LEU A 364 -7.75 -0.56 -2.36
CA LEU A 364 -8.42 0.28 -3.36
C LEU A 364 -9.93 0.28 -3.09
N TYR A 365 -10.70 1.03 -3.87
CA TYR A 365 -12.14 0.88 -4.04
C TYR A 365 -12.39 0.32 -5.47
N PRO A 366 -12.93 -0.88 -5.66
CA PRO A 366 -13.15 -1.41 -7.01
C PRO A 366 -14.48 -0.95 -7.57
N TYR A 367 -14.54 -0.69 -8.88
CA TYR A 367 -15.81 -0.58 -9.59
C TYR A 367 -16.53 -1.92 -9.64
N SER A 368 -15.80 -2.99 -9.97
CA SER A 368 -16.29 -4.37 -10.05
C SER A 368 -15.25 -5.34 -9.48
N ILE A 369 -15.71 -6.45 -8.90
CA ILE A 369 -14.87 -7.54 -8.40
C ILE A 369 -14.83 -8.75 -9.35
N ARG A 370 -15.39 -8.61 -10.56
CA ARG A 370 -15.43 -9.66 -11.60
C ARG A 370 -14.03 -10.16 -11.97
N GLY A 371 -13.85 -11.47 -12.14
CA GLY A 371 -12.65 -12.03 -12.76
C GLY A 371 -11.39 -11.77 -11.95
N GLN A 372 -10.31 -11.40 -12.64
CA GLN A 372 -9.03 -11.02 -12.02
C GLN A 372 -9.11 -9.89 -10.97
N ARG A 373 -10.14 -9.04 -11.04
CA ARG A 373 -10.28 -7.81 -10.23
C ARG A 373 -10.35 -8.08 -8.74
N LYS A 374 -10.94 -9.20 -8.31
CA LYS A 374 -10.99 -9.58 -6.88
C LYS A 374 -9.66 -10.04 -6.28
N ARG A 375 -8.65 -10.25 -7.14
CA ARG A 375 -7.31 -10.75 -6.79
C ARG A 375 -6.22 -9.68 -6.99
N ASP A 376 -6.61 -8.48 -7.41
CA ASP A 376 -5.72 -7.34 -7.61
C ASP A 376 -5.31 -6.76 -6.26
N TRP A 377 -4.14 -7.19 -5.78
CA TRP A 377 -3.50 -6.75 -4.52
C TRP A 377 -4.48 -6.60 -3.34
N PRO A 378 -5.27 -7.62 -2.97
CA PRO A 378 -6.30 -7.52 -1.94
C PRO A 378 -5.69 -7.29 -0.53
N ALA A 379 -6.43 -6.70 0.42
CA ALA A 379 -7.87 -6.40 0.39
C ALA A 379 -8.21 -5.05 -0.25
N PHE A 380 -9.46 -4.91 -0.66
CA PHE A 380 -10.04 -3.62 -1.04
C PHE A 380 -11.20 -3.20 -0.13
N PHE A 381 -11.48 -1.89 -0.10
CA PHE A 381 -12.32 -1.24 0.90
C PHE A 381 -13.56 -0.60 0.26
N SER A 382 -14.53 -1.45 -0.08
CA SER A 382 -15.86 -1.04 -0.58
C SER A 382 -16.99 -1.86 0.05
N ASN A 383 -18.22 -1.63 -0.40
CA ASN A 383 -19.41 -2.35 0.07
C ASN A 383 -19.39 -3.86 -0.23
N HIS A 384 -18.46 -4.33 -1.06
CA HIS A 384 -18.16 -5.74 -1.30
C HIS A 384 -17.60 -6.45 -0.05
N CYS A 385 -17.07 -5.70 0.94
CA CYS A 385 -16.56 -6.25 2.18
C CYS A 385 -17.50 -5.92 3.37
N PRO A 386 -18.01 -6.93 4.12
CA PRO A 386 -19.06 -6.71 5.12
C PRO A 386 -18.70 -5.69 6.21
N TRP A 387 -17.47 -5.75 6.75
CA TRP A 387 -17.05 -4.85 7.82
C TRP A 387 -16.84 -3.41 7.35
N VAL A 388 -16.46 -3.21 6.08
CA VAL A 388 -16.25 -1.88 5.50
C VAL A 388 -17.56 -1.10 5.50
N LYS A 389 -18.66 -1.75 5.11
CA LYS A 389 -20.00 -1.13 5.08
C LYS A 389 -20.45 -0.52 6.42
N ASP A 390 -20.06 -1.11 7.55
CA ASP A 390 -20.47 -0.64 8.88
C ASP A 390 -19.38 0.15 9.63
N GLY A 391 -18.11 -0.22 9.45
CA GLY A 391 -17.00 0.27 10.26
C GLY A 391 -16.15 1.35 9.59
N PHE A 392 -16.16 1.45 8.26
CA PHE A 392 -15.16 2.24 7.54
C PHE A 392 -15.36 3.75 7.72
N ARG A 393 -16.58 4.22 7.97
CA ARG A 393 -16.78 5.62 8.34
C ARG A 393 -16.08 5.98 9.65
N ALA A 394 -16.20 5.16 10.68
CA ALA A 394 -15.52 5.39 11.95
C ALA A 394 -13.99 5.34 11.79
N PHE A 395 -13.50 4.44 10.93
CA PHE A 395 -12.09 4.37 10.54
C PHE A 395 -11.61 5.67 9.87
N ASN A 396 -12.32 6.13 8.83
CA ASN A 396 -11.96 7.33 8.09
C ASN A 396 -12.11 8.60 8.93
N ASP A 397 -13.15 8.72 9.75
CA ASP A 397 -13.36 9.88 10.64
C ASP A 397 -12.27 10.00 11.71
N TYR A 398 -11.73 8.88 12.18
CA TYR A 398 -10.58 8.83 13.08
C TYR A 398 -9.33 9.40 12.42
N PHE A 399 -8.95 8.85 11.25
CA PHE A 399 -7.75 9.31 10.53
C PHE A 399 -7.90 10.70 9.93
N THR A 400 -9.11 11.13 9.54
CA THR A 400 -9.37 12.52 9.14
C THR A 400 -9.06 13.49 10.29
N THR A 401 -9.36 13.10 11.54
CA THR A 401 -9.08 13.92 12.71
C THR A 401 -7.57 14.06 12.95
N ILE A 402 -6.83 12.94 12.85
CA ILE A 402 -5.37 12.96 13.01
C ILE A 402 -4.71 13.67 11.83
N GLY A 403 -5.15 13.41 10.60
CA GLY A 403 -4.70 14.05 9.38
C GLY A 403 -4.87 15.57 9.43
N TYR A 404 -6.01 16.06 9.95
CA TYR A 404 -6.21 17.48 10.27
C TYR A 404 -5.14 18.01 11.23
N MET A 405 -4.95 17.34 12.36
CA MET A 405 -3.99 17.78 13.38
C MET A 405 -2.56 17.84 12.85
N LEU A 406 -2.16 16.86 12.04
CA LEU A 406 -0.83 16.82 11.41
C LEU A 406 -0.68 17.88 10.32
N SER A 407 -1.69 18.03 9.45
CA SER A 407 -1.65 19.01 8.35
C SER A 407 -1.64 20.48 8.84
N GLU A 408 -2.31 20.75 9.97
CA GLU A 408 -2.43 22.09 10.57
C GLU A 408 -1.40 22.37 11.67
N SER A 409 -0.27 21.65 11.64
CA SER A 409 0.82 21.80 12.60
C SER A 409 2.18 21.69 11.94
N ARG A 410 3.22 22.10 12.66
CA ARG A 410 4.63 21.94 12.26
C ARG A 410 5.31 20.95 13.18
N GLU A 411 6.18 20.10 12.63
CA GLU A 411 7.01 19.21 13.44
C GLU A 411 8.14 19.97 14.16
N ASP A 412 8.32 19.68 15.45
CA ASP A 412 9.44 20.18 16.25
C ASP A 412 10.68 19.25 16.11
N ALA A 413 11.23 19.17 14.90
CA ALA A 413 12.45 18.42 14.62
C ALA A 413 13.71 19.30 14.77
N LYS A 414 14.63 18.92 15.67
CA LYS A 414 15.89 19.67 15.90
C LYS A 414 17.12 19.06 15.24
N VAL A 415 17.00 17.83 14.73
CA VAL A 415 18.10 17.06 14.14
C VAL A 415 17.89 16.93 12.63
N ALA A 416 18.91 17.28 11.85
CA ALA A 416 19.02 16.97 10.43
C ALA A 416 19.95 15.78 10.23
N VAL A 417 19.56 14.82 9.41
CA VAL A 417 20.42 13.72 8.94
C VAL A 417 20.68 13.95 7.45
N ILE A 418 21.95 14.07 7.03
CA ILE A 418 22.27 14.15 5.60
C ILE A 418 21.95 12.79 4.96
N HIS A 419 21.12 12.77 3.93
CA HIS A 419 20.67 11.53 3.29
C HIS A 419 21.77 10.97 2.35
N PRO A 420 22.21 9.71 2.50
CA PRO A 420 23.39 9.19 1.79
C PRO A 420 23.11 8.63 0.38
N ILE A 421 22.01 9.04 -0.28
CA ILE A 421 21.66 8.49 -1.62
C ILE A 421 22.73 8.76 -2.67
N HIS A 422 23.46 9.89 -2.59
CA HIS A 422 24.56 10.17 -3.51
C HIS A 422 25.80 9.30 -3.27
N ASP A 423 25.97 8.76 -2.07
CA ASP A 423 27.02 7.77 -1.78
C ASP A 423 26.73 6.44 -2.47
N SER A 424 25.44 6.06 -2.52
CA SER A 424 24.97 4.88 -3.24
C SER A 424 25.34 4.91 -4.73
N TYR A 425 25.52 6.10 -5.32
CA TYR A 425 25.95 6.23 -6.72
C TYR A 425 27.31 5.59 -6.97
N LEU A 426 28.25 5.64 -6.01
CA LEU A 426 29.61 5.14 -6.20
C LEU A 426 29.67 3.61 -6.29
N VAL A 427 28.76 2.94 -5.60
CA VAL A 427 28.77 1.49 -5.40
C VAL A 427 27.72 0.75 -6.23
N TYR A 428 26.73 1.46 -6.79
CA TYR A 428 25.63 0.84 -7.51
C TYR A 428 26.04 0.27 -8.87
N LYS A 429 25.83 -1.04 -9.02
CA LYS A 429 25.90 -1.81 -10.27
C LYS A 429 24.66 -2.70 -10.33
N ARG A 430 23.84 -2.59 -11.39
CA ARG A 430 22.56 -3.31 -11.51
C ARG A 430 22.68 -4.83 -11.29
N ASN A 431 23.71 -5.42 -11.87
CA ASN A 431 23.95 -6.87 -11.86
C ASN A 431 24.90 -7.35 -10.73
N GLU A 432 25.42 -6.43 -9.91
CA GLU A 432 26.33 -6.72 -8.79
C GLU A 432 25.92 -5.89 -7.56
N GLN A 433 25.04 -6.45 -6.73
CA GLN A 433 24.29 -5.65 -5.76
C GLN A 433 24.93 -5.55 -4.37
N ASP A 434 25.97 -6.35 -4.06
CA ASP A 434 26.58 -6.40 -2.73
C ASP A 434 26.97 -5.00 -2.18
N GLY A 435 27.51 -4.13 -3.04
CA GLY A 435 27.91 -2.77 -2.66
C GLY A 435 26.74 -1.90 -2.21
N ILE A 436 25.65 -1.90 -2.99
CA ILE A 436 24.46 -1.11 -2.65
C ILE A 436 23.72 -1.69 -1.43
N PHE A 437 23.67 -3.03 -1.27
CA PHE A 437 23.13 -3.65 -0.06
C PHE A 437 23.91 -3.23 1.20
N ALA A 438 25.23 -3.15 1.12
CA ALA A 438 26.05 -2.71 2.24
C ALA A 438 25.80 -1.25 2.61
N ALA A 439 25.71 -0.34 1.63
CA ALA A 439 25.40 1.08 1.86
C ALA A 439 24.01 1.27 2.49
N ASP A 440 23.00 0.56 1.97
CA ASP A 440 21.62 0.57 2.47
C ASP A 440 21.55 0.13 3.94
N ALA A 441 22.19 -1.01 4.27
CA ALA A 441 22.21 -1.55 5.63
C ALA A 441 22.89 -0.62 6.66
N VAL A 442 23.91 0.16 6.25
CA VAL A 442 24.55 1.16 7.10
C VAL A 442 23.56 2.26 7.48
N PHE A 443 22.79 2.75 6.50
CA PHE A 443 21.81 3.80 6.75
C PHE A 443 20.61 3.30 7.55
N GLU A 444 20.05 2.13 7.21
CA GLU A 444 18.95 1.51 7.97
C GLU A 444 19.30 1.33 9.45
N LYS A 445 20.54 0.94 9.76
CA LYS A 445 21.01 0.82 11.14
C LYS A 445 21.03 2.16 11.86
N LEU A 446 21.42 3.24 11.19
CA LEU A 446 21.36 4.59 11.77
C LEU A 446 19.90 5.01 12.03
N VAL A 447 19.00 4.78 11.07
CA VAL A 447 17.57 5.07 11.23
C VAL A 447 17.00 4.32 12.43
N ALA A 448 17.24 3.01 12.53
CA ALA A 448 16.80 2.21 13.66
C ALA A 448 17.36 2.69 15.02
N LYS A 449 18.63 3.12 15.05
CA LYS A 449 19.28 3.69 16.25
C LYS A 449 18.64 5.01 16.68
N LEU A 450 18.34 5.92 15.74
CA LEU A 450 17.66 7.18 16.02
C LEU A 450 16.23 6.95 16.53
N SER A 451 15.49 6.04 15.87
CA SER A 451 14.13 5.67 16.26
C SER A 451 14.08 5.02 17.65
N ALA A 452 15.00 4.09 17.96
CA ALA A 452 15.10 3.48 19.27
C ALA A 452 15.43 4.50 20.37
N ALA A 453 16.23 5.52 20.07
CA ALA A 453 16.57 6.60 21.00
C ALA A 453 15.46 7.66 21.16
N GLY A 454 14.37 7.57 20.40
CA GLY A 454 13.27 8.53 20.39
C GLY A 454 13.67 9.90 19.84
N ILE A 455 14.57 9.96 18.86
CA ILE A 455 15.07 11.21 18.27
C ILE A 455 14.22 11.60 17.06
N VAL A 456 13.48 12.70 17.18
CA VAL A 456 12.75 13.32 16.07
C VAL A 456 13.74 14.04 15.16
N HIS A 457 13.73 13.70 13.88
CA HIS A 457 14.71 14.17 12.90
C HIS A 457 14.08 14.34 11.52
N HIS A 458 14.73 15.10 10.64
CA HIS A 458 14.43 15.17 9.22
C HIS A 458 15.64 14.74 8.39
N TYR A 459 15.40 14.17 7.21
CA TYR A 459 16.42 13.96 6.20
C TYR A 459 16.67 15.25 5.40
N VAL A 460 17.93 15.48 5.06
CA VAL A 460 18.37 16.58 4.21
C VAL A 460 19.03 15.96 2.99
N ASP A 461 18.34 16.06 1.87
CA ASP A 461 18.84 15.68 0.55
C ASP A 461 19.80 16.76 0.01
N GLU A 462 20.89 16.33 -0.61
CA GLU A 462 21.96 17.23 -1.05
C GLU A 462 21.56 18.06 -2.29
N TRP A 463 20.74 17.51 -3.21
CA TRP A 463 20.15 18.27 -4.33
C TRP A 463 19.32 19.43 -3.79
N LEU A 464 18.43 19.13 -2.84
CA LEU A 464 17.53 20.13 -2.29
C LEU A 464 18.30 21.14 -1.41
N LEU A 465 19.36 20.71 -0.71
CA LEU A 465 20.21 21.59 0.09
C LEU A 465 20.93 22.65 -0.77
N GLU A 466 21.33 22.32 -2.00
CA GLU A 466 21.88 23.28 -2.96
C GLU A 466 20.90 24.42 -3.27
N ARG A 467 19.60 24.11 -3.33
CA ARG A 467 18.57 25.03 -3.80
C ARG A 467 17.92 25.83 -2.68
N HIS A 468 17.73 25.18 -1.52
CA HIS A 468 16.92 25.70 -0.40
C HIS A 468 17.70 25.79 0.92
N GLY A 469 18.96 25.35 0.92
CA GLY A 469 19.79 25.23 2.10
C GLY A 469 20.60 26.47 2.48
N GLY A 470 21.30 26.36 3.61
CA GLY A 470 22.27 27.33 4.08
C GLY A 470 22.44 27.28 5.60
N THR A 471 22.97 28.35 6.19
CA THR A 471 23.08 28.49 7.65
C THR A 471 22.26 29.66 8.16
N ASN A 472 21.84 29.57 9.43
CA ASN A 472 21.38 30.71 10.21
C ASN A 472 22.11 30.71 11.56
N GLY A 473 23.25 31.39 11.61
CA GLY A 473 24.16 31.30 12.75
C GLY A 473 24.61 29.85 12.97
N ALA A 474 24.47 29.36 14.20
CA ALA A 474 24.87 28.00 14.59
C ALA A 474 23.87 26.90 14.20
N LYS A 475 22.91 27.19 13.31
CA LYS A 475 21.89 26.24 12.84
C LYS A 475 22.01 25.98 11.35
N LEU A 476 21.73 24.74 10.94
CA LEU A 476 21.53 24.40 9.53
C LEU A 476 20.11 24.83 9.14
N ARG A 477 19.95 25.57 8.04
CA ARG A 477 18.64 25.95 7.51
C ARG A 477 18.36 25.14 6.25
N MET A 478 17.15 24.60 6.16
CA MET A 478 16.64 23.94 4.96
C MET A 478 15.19 24.37 4.72
N GLY A 479 14.98 25.22 3.71
CA GLY A 479 13.67 25.83 3.45
C GLY A 479 13.11 26.55 4.68
N LYS A 480 11.96 26.09 5.18
CA LYS A 480 11.25 26.61 6.35
C LYS A 480 11.72 26.01 7.69
N CYS A 481 12.63 25.05 7.67
CA CYS A 481 13.11 24.36 8.86
C CYS A 481 14.52 24.82 9.26
N GLU A 482 14.81 24.79 10.57
CA GLU A 482 16.13 25.04 11.14
C GLU A 482 16.49 23.92 12.12
N TYR A 483 17.72 23.43 12.02
CA TYR A 483 18.22 22.32 12.82
C TYR A 483 19.40 22.76 13.67
N GLU A 484 19.38 22.36 14.95
CA GLU A 484 20.46 22.63 15.90
C GLU A 484 21.58 21.60 15.83
N TYR A 485 21.27 20.42 15.29
CA TYR A 485 22.14 19.27 15.23
C TYR A 485 22.16 18.71 13.81
N VAL A 486 23.35 18.35 13.34
CA VAL A 486 23.53 17.63 12.07
C VAL A 486 24.14 16.27 12.36
N VAL A 487 23.58 15.24 11.75
CA VAL A 487 24.10 13.88 11.72
C VAL A 487 24.60 13.59 10.31
N LEU A 488 25.87 13.19 10.22
CA LEU A 488 26.46 12.71 8.98
C LEU A 488 26.60 11.19 9.09
N PRO A 489 25.90 10.39 8.25
CA PRO A 489 26.10 8.94 8.20
C PRO A 489 27.51 8.59 7.72
N GLU A 490 27.91 7.32 7.89
CA GLU A 490 29.13 6.79 7.26
C GLU A 490 28.89 6.73 5.76
N MET A 491 29.68 7.51 5.01
CA MET A 491 29.64 7.60 3.55
C MET A 491 31.00 8.06 3.03
N ASP A 492 31.31 7.74 1.78
CA ASP A 492 32.59 8.02 1.15
C ASP A 492 32.62 9.37 0.43
N THR A 493 31.47 9.85 -0.06
CA THR A 493 31.35 11.12 -0.80
C THR A 493 30.25 12.04 -0.26
N ILE A 494 30.41 13.34 -0.52
CA ILE A 494 29.36 14.38 -0.36
C ILE A 494 29.37 15.32 -1.56
N ASP A 495 28.31 16.10 -1.71
CA ASP A 495 28.25 17.18 -2.70
C ASP A 495 29.10 18.37 -2.28
N ARG A 496 29.61 19.09 -3.27
CA ARG A 496 30.43 20.28 -3.03
C ARG A 496 29.69 21.36 -2.25
N ASN A 497 28.41 21.57 -2.55
CA ASN A 497 27.59 22.52 -1.82
C ASN A 497 27.39 22.10 -0.36
N THR A 498 27.10 20.83 -0.10
CA THR A 498 26.98 20.27 1.26
C THR A 498 28.26 20.49 2.06
N ALA A 499 29.43 20.21 1.48
CA ALA A 499 30.72 20.47 2.11
C ALA A 499 30.89 21.95 2.50
N CYS A 500 30.50 22.88 1.61
CA CYS A 500 30.55 24.32 1.88
C CYS A 500 29.61 24.73 3.03
N VAL A 501 28.36 24.28 3.00
CA VAL A 501 27.35 24.59 4.03
C VAL A 501 27.77 24.04 5.39
N LEU A 502 28.24 22.79 5.45
CA LEU A 502 28.70 22.18 6.71
C LEU A 502 29.93 22.87 7.28
N LYS A 503 30.84 23.35 6.42
CA LYS A 503 32.01 24.12 6.85
C LYS A 503 31.60 25.44 7.50
N GLU A 504 30.66 26.15 6.89
CA GLU A 504 30.09 27.40 7.43
C GLU A 504 29.34 27.14 8.74
N TYR A 505 28.49 26.10 8.78
CA TYR A 505 27.73 25.69 9.95
C TYR A 505 28.64 25.42 11.16
N LEU A 506 29.72 24.66 10.96
CA LEU A 506 30.71 24.39 12.00
C LEU A 506 31.48 25.64 12.43
N ALA A 507 31.83 26.52 11.49
CA ALA A 507 32.51 27.79 11.80
C ALA A 507 31.64 28.71 12.67
N ASN A 508 30.31 28.63 12.53
CA ASN A 508 29.34 29.36 13.34
C ASN A 508 29.02 28.69 14.69
N GLY A 509 29.68 27.58 15.04
CA GLY A 509 29.45 26.85 16.30
C GLY A 509 28.35 25.78 16.23
N GLY A 510 27.97 25.35 15.03
CA GLY A 510 27.05 24.25 14.81
C GLY A 510 27.53 22.93 15.42
N LYS A 511 26.56 22.05 15.76
CA LYS A 511 26.79 20.74 16.38
C LYS A 511 26.71 19.63 15.34
N LEU A 512 27.77 18.86 15.19
CA LEU A 512 27.89 17.77 14.22
C LEU A 512 28.23 16.48 14.94
N TYR A 513 27.47 15.43 14.64
CA TYR A 513 27.75 14.06 15.01
C TYR A 513 28.01 13.23 13.74
N LEU A 514 29.16 12.57 13.67
CA LEU A 514 29.47 11.58 12.63
C LEU A 514 29.11 10.19 13.14
N GLU A 515 28.27 9.46 12.41
CA GLU A 515 28.10 8.02 12.60
C GLU A 515 29.17 7.32 11.75
N GLY A 516 30.28 6.90 12.36
CA GLY A 516 31.37 6.24 11.64
C GLY A 516 32.44 7.21 11.12
N LYS A 517 33.00 6.93 9.94
CA LYS A 517 34.12 7.70 9.37
C LYS A 517 33.61 8.92 8.60
N ALA A 518 34.43 9.97 8.56
CA ALA A 518 34.17 11.13 7.70
C ALA A 518 34.40 10.77 6.22
N PRO A 519 33.63 11.37 5.30
CA PRO A 519 33.83 11.19 3.86
C PRO A 519 35.22 11.66 3.42
N THR A 520 35.71 11.05 2.34
CA THR A 520 37.04 11.34 1.77
C THR A 520 36.98 11.90 0.35
N MET A 521 35.77 11.99 -0.21
CA MET A 521 35.52 12.48 -1.56
C MET A 521 34.46 13.59 -1.59
N ILE A 522 34.59 14.47 -2.58
CA ILE A 522 33.54 15.38 -3.03
C ILE A 522 33.20 14.95 -4.46
N GLU A 523 31.93 14.63 -4.71
CA GLU A 523 31.43 14.31 -6.06
C GLU A 523 32.21 13.15 -6.74
N GLY A 524 32.62 12.15 -5.95
CA GLY A 524 33.42 11.00 -6.41
C GLY A 524 34.92 11.29 -6.64
N GLU A 525 35.41 12.47 -6.25
CA GLU A 525 36.82 12.86 -6.37
C GLU A 525 37.45 13.08 -4.99
N LYS A 526 38.69 12.63 -4.77
CA LYS A 526 39.40 12.81 -3.48
C LYS A 526 39.51 14.29 -3.10
N ALA A 527 39.15 14.62 -1.86
CA ALA A 527 39.17 15.98 -1.34
C ALA A 527 39.62 16.04 0.13
N ASP A 528 40.13 17.20 0.56
CA ASP A 528 40.41 17.44 1.98
C ASP A 528 39.14 17.85 2.74
N LEU A 529 38.56 16.87 3.43
CA LEU A 529 37.40 17.03 4.30
C LEU A 529 37.76 16.92 5.79
N SER A 530 39.02 17.17 6.16
CA SER A 530 39.52 17.02 7.54
C SER A 530 38.86 17.94 8.57
N PHE A 531 38.06 18.92 8.13
CA PHE A 531 37.24 19.77 9.00
C PHE A 531 36.00 19.06 9.54
N LEU A 532 35.52 17.98 8.90
CA LEU A 532 34.39 17.19 9.36
C LEU A 532 34.83 16.29 10.52
N LYS A 533 34.49 16.70 11.74
CA LYS A 533 34.75 15.96 12.98
C LYS A 533 33.57 16.11 13.92
N SER A 534 33.21 15.02 14.62
CA SER A 534 32.22 15.10 15.68
C SER A 534 32.69 16.09 16.74
N ASN A 535 31.82 17.03 17.11
CA ASN A 535 32.03 17.95 18.23
C ASN A 535 31.01 17.76 19.36
N ILE A 536 30.13 16.76 19.22
CA ILE A 536 29.14 16.30 20.19
C ILE A 536 29.13 14.77 20.26
N ALA A 537 28.51 14.22 21.30
CA ALA A 537 28.22 12.81 21.44
C ALA A 537 26.80 12.48 20.92
N PHE A 538 26.51 11.20 20.71
CA PHE A 538 25.17 10.75 20.27
C PHE A 538 24.09 11.13 21.29
N GLU A 539 24.41 11.06 22.58
CA GLU A 539 23.50 11.42 23.68
C GLU A 539 23.04 12.88 23.64
N ASP A 540 23.82 13.77 23.04
CA ASP A 540 23.47 15.19 22.91
C ASP A 540 22.29 15.42 21.94
N LEU A 541 21.99 14.44 21.09
CA LEU A 541 20.86 14.46 20.16
C LEU A 541 19.51 14.21 20.85
N ARG A 542 19.51 13.66 22.07
CA ARG A 542 18.29 13.31 22.84
C ARG A 542 17.70 14.51 23.61
N PHE A 543 18.01 15.73 23.19
CA PHE A 543 17.58 16.96 23.82
C PHE A 543 16.42 17.59 23.05
N GLY A 544 15.36 17.97 23.75
CA GLY A 544 14.18 18.57 23.14
C GLY A 544 13.12 18.91 24.19
N ARG A 545 12.02 19.52 23.72
CA ARG A 545 10.85 19.84 24.57
C ARG A 545 10.19 18.59 25.15
N VAL A 546 10.24 17.49 24.40
CA VAL A 546 9.72 16.18 24.78
C VAL A 546 10.83 15.17 24.63
N ARG A 547 10.99 14.29 25.61
CA ARG A 547 11.89 13.15 25.51
C ARG A 547 11.36 11.98 26.30
N VAL A 548 11.64 10.79 25.78
CA VAL A 548 11.50 9.53 26.49
C VAL A 548 12.65 9.40 27.50
N GLU A 549 12.36 9.07 28.76
CA GLU A 549 13.40 8.93 29.80
C GLU A 549 14.26 7.66 29.61
N GLU A 550 13.66 6.58 29.11
CA GLU A 550 14.37 5.34 28.79
C GLU A 550 15.40 5.56 27.68
N LYS A 551 16.54 4.86 27.72
CA LYS A 551 17.57 5.00 26.68
C LYS A 551 17.14 4.48 25.32
N GLU A 552 16.31 3.45 25.34
CA GLU A 552 15.73 2.82 24.17
C GLU A 552 14.22 2.68 24.39
N THR A 553 13.45 2.83 23.33
CA THR A 553 12.00 2.70 23.36
C THR A 553 11.46 2.08 22.08
N ILE A 554 10.37 1.35 22.22
CA ILE A 554 9.54 0.89 21.09
C ILE A 554 8.50 1.93 20.67
N LEU A 555 8.31 2.98 21.48
CA LEU A 555 7.39 4.06 21.21
C LEU A 555 7.87 4.87 20.00
N ARG A 556 6.99 5.08 19.02
CA ARG A 556 7.18 6.10 17.99
C ARG A 556 6.35 7.32 18.36
N TYR A 557 6.91 8.51 18.22
CA TYR A 557 6.17 9.73 18.51
C TYR A 557 6.66 10.92 17.68
N THR A 558 5.77 11.89 17.49
CA THR A 558 6.08 13.19 16.92
C THR A 558 5.61 14.30 17.88
N VAL A 559 6.32 15.43 17.83
CA VAL A 559 6.03 16.63 18.63
C VAL A 559 5.62 17.72 17.66
N ARG A 560 4.44 18.28 17.87
CA ARG A 560 3.81 19.19 16.90
C ARG A 560 3.44 20.50 17.55
N GLU A 561 3.77 21.59 16.86
CA GLU A 561 3.37 22.94 17.22
C GLU A 561 2.17 23.35 16.37
N ALA A 562 1.09 23.82 17.01
CA ALA A 562 -0.16 24.14 16.33
C ALA A 562 -0.88 25.33 16.95
N GLU A 563 -1.62 26.09 16.14
CA GLU A 563 -2.41 27.24 16.64
C GLU A 563 -3.49 26.85 17.66
N PHE A 564 -3.94 25.60 17.65
CA PHE A 564 -4.95 25.10 18.59
C PHE A 564 -4.35 24.50 19.88
N GLY A 565 -3.03 24.51 20.01
CA GLY A 565 -2.29 23.92 21.11
C GLY A 565 -1.29 22.88 20.63
N ASP A 566 -0.08 22.96 21.17
CA ASP A 566 0.99 22.00 20.87
C ASP A 566 0.62 20.62 21.41
N PHE A 567 1.10 19.57 20.75
CA PHE A 567 0.73 18.22 21.12
C PHE A 567 1.84 17.19 20.86
N VAL A 568 1.73 16.07 21.57
CA VAL A 568 2.51 14.86 21.34
C VAL A 568 1.59 13.78 20.81
N TYR A 569 1.94 13.20 19.67
CA TYR A 569 1.26 12.02 19.13
C TYR A 569 2.20 10.83 19.25
N ALA A 570 1.83 9.82 20.02
CA ALA A 570 2.64 8.67 20.35
C ALA A 570 1.89 7.35 20.08
N VAL A 571 2.59 6.36 19.53
CA VAL A 571 2.01 5.10 19.07
C VAL A 571 2.85 3.92 19.53
N ASN A 572 2.19 2.86 20.01
CA ASN A 572 2.80 1.56 20.24
C ASN A 572 2.55 0.67 19.01
N LEU A 573 3.59 0.41 18.22
CA LEU A 573 3.48 -0.42 17.01
C LEU A 573 3.66 -1.92 17.27
N ASP A 574 3.95 -2.34 18.51
CA ASP A 574 4.07 -3.75 18.86
C ASP A 574 2.68 -4.41 18.94
N THR A 575 2.54 -5.61 18.40
CA THR A 575 1.28 -6.37 18.33
C THR A 575 1.05 -7.28 19.53
N GLN A 576 2.03 -7.40 20.42
CA GLN A 576 2.01 -8.33 21.56
C GLN A 576 2.33 -7.66 22.90
N LYS A 577 3.19 -6.64 22.91
CA LYS A 577 3.74 -6.04 24.13
C LYS A 577 3.06 -4.73 24.48
N ILE A 578 2.78 -4.58 25.77
CA ILE A 578 2.43 -3.28 26.36
C ILE A 578 3.69 -2.42 26.38
N CYS A 579 3.62 -1.21 25.81
CA CYS A 579 4.68 -0.22 25.93
C CYS A 579 4.49 0.57 27.23
N THR A 580 5.48 0.52 28.13
CA THR A 580 5.51 1.38 29.33
C THR A 580 6.71 2.31 29.23
N SER A 581 6.47 3.61 29.24
CA SER A 581 7.53 4.62 29.08
C SER A 581 7.15 5.93 29.78
N ASN A 582 8.14 6.62 30.34
CA ASN A 582 7.96 7.96 30.87
C ASN A 582 8.27 9.02 29.82
N LEU A 583 7.26 9.81 29.46
CA LEU A 583 7.46 11.01 28.66
C LEU A 583 7.70 12.21 29.56
N ARG A 584 8.91 12.75 29.50
CA ARG A 584 9.23 14.05 30.10
C ARG A 584 8.96 15.16 29.09
N ILE A 585 8.11 16.10 29.47
CA ILE A 585 7.58 17.15 28.61
C ILE A 585 7.77 18.49 29.30
N ARG A 586 8.43 19.45 28.64
CA ARG A 586 8.48 20.84 29.10
C ARG A 586 7.15 21.54 28.84
N ALA A 587 6.27 21.50 29.83
CA ALA A 587 4.92 22.09 29.87
C ALA A 587 4.43 22.16 31.32
N LYS A 588 3.38 22.95 31.63
CA LYS A 588 2.81 22.96 33.00
C LYS A 588 1.73 21.91 33.24
N GLY A 589 1.17 21.36 32.17
CA GLY A 589 0.12 20.34 32.19
C GLY A 589 -0.15 19.75 30.81
N ALA A 590 -0.92 18.66 30.79
CA ALA A 590 -1.38 18.01 29.56
C ALA A 590 -2.79 17.41 29.75
N LYS A 591 -3.49 17.19 28.63
CA LYS A 591 -4.77 16.48 28.56
C LYS A 591 -4.70 15.43 27.45
N LEU A 592 -5.37 14.30 27.63
CA LEU A 592 -5.52 13.29 26.60
C LEU A 592 -6.61 13.73 25.60
N PHE A 593 -6.37 13.59 24.31
CA PHE A 593 -7.38 13.75 23.27
C PHE A 593 -7.76 12.39 22.69
N ASN A 594 -9.02 11.99 22.87
CA ASN A 594 -9.57 10.78 22.28
C ASN A 594 -10.08 11.10 20.88
N ALA A 595 -9.33 10.70 19.84
CA ALA A 595 -9.67 11.00 18.45
C ALA A 595 -10.93 10.26 17.95
N MET A 596 -11.24 9.08 18.50
CA MET A 596 -12.47 8.33 18.16
C MET A 596 -13.72 9.06 18.65
N GLU A 597 -13.69 9.57 19.89
CA GLU A 597 -14.83 10.22 20.53
C GLU A 597 -14.81 11.75 20.38
N ARG A 598 -13.72 12.30 19.80
CA ARG A 598 -13.45 13.74 19.64
C ARG A 598 -13.71 14.53 20.92
N ARG A 599 -13.07 14.10 22.02
CA ARG A 599 -13.17 14.76 23.32
C ARG A 599 -11.87 14.73 24.11
N TYR A 600 -11.76 15.64 25.06
CA TYR A 600 -10.65 15.66 26.02
C TYR A 600 -10.93 14.79 27.24
N GLU A 601 -9.87 14.19 27.75
CA GLU A 601 -9.84 13.39 28.96
C GLU A 601 -8.71 13.89 29.88
N PRO A 602 -8.92 13.91 31.21
CA PRO A 602 -7.84 14.13 32.15
C PRO A 602 -6.79 13.02 32.04
N VAL A 603 -5.51 13.38 32.11
CA VAL A 603 -4.38 12.42 32.15
C VAL A 603 -3.60 12.59 33.45
N TYR A 604 -3.05 11.51 33.98
CA TYR A 604 -2.16 11.57 35.14
C TYR A 604 -0.78 12.07 34.70
N PHE A 605 -0.20 12.99 35.47
CA PHE A 605 1.18 13.43 35.29
C PHE A 605 1.75 13.94 36.61
N GLU A 606 3.07 13.86 36.73
CA GLU A 606 3.82 14.38 37.88
C GLU A 606 4.54 15.67 37.48
N LYS A 607 4.62 16.65 38.39
CA LYS A 607 5.36 17.90 38.14
C LYS A 607 6.79 17.74 38.63
N ASP A 608 7.77 18.05 37.78
CA ASP A 608 9.20 18.03 38.09
C ASP A 608 9.87 19.30 37.53
N GLY A 609 9.94 20.34 38.37
CA GLY A 609 10.48 21.64 37.97
C GLY A 609 9.62 22.33 36.90
N GLU A 610 10.22 22.62 35.74
CA GLU A 610 9.54 23.18 34.56
C GLU A 610 8.93 22.11 33.64
N ASP A 611 9.16 20.83 33.96
CA ASP A 611 8.68 19.71 33.19
C ASP A 611 7.50 19.01 33.90
N ILE A 612 6.69 18.30 33.12
CA ILE A 612 5.81 17.24 33.60
C ILE A 612 6.33 15.88 33.14
N ILE A 613 6.06 14.85 33.94
CA ILE A 613 6.33 13.44 33.61
C ILE A 613 5.00 12.74 33.44
N VAL A 614 4.73 12.27 32.23
CA VAL A 614 3.53 11.49 31.88
C VAL A 614 3.94 10.02 31.78
N PRO A 615 3.58 9.17 32.76
CA PRO A 615 3.79 7.74 32.65
C PRO A 615 2.78 7.15 31.65
N LEU A 616 3.26 6.70 30.49
CA LEU A 616 2.46 6.03 29.49
C LEU A 616 2.47 4.52 29.72
N SER A 617 1.29 3.91 29.54
CA SER A 617 1.11 2.48 29.40
C SER A 617 0.15 2.27 28.23
N LEU A 618 0.69 1.93 27.06
CA LEU A 618 -0.07 1.73 25.83
C LEU A 618 -0.16 0.23 25.55
N GLU A 619 -1.38 -0.27 25.43
CA GLU A 619 -1.64 -1.64 24.98
C GLU A 619 -1.07 -1.88 23.57
N PRO A 620 -0.92 -3.14 23.12
CA PRO A 620 -0.52 -3.41 21.74
C PRO A 620 -1.38 -2.65 20.73
N VAL A 621 -0.76 -1.93 19.79
CA VAL A 621 -1.43 -1.12 18.76
C VAL A 621 -2.26 0.06 19.31
N GLU A 622 -2.08 0.42 20.58
CA GLU A 622 -2.69 1.61 21.16
C GLU A 622 -1.87 2.87 20.86
N SER A 623 -2.56 4.00 20.79
CA SER A 623 -1.97 5.31 20.56
C SER A 623 -2.53 6.35 21.51
N CYS A 624 -1.78 7.43 21.68
CA CYS A 624 -2.07 8.50 22.63
C CYS A 624 -1.77 9.86 21.99
N ILE A 625 -2.68 10.81 22.16
CA ILE A 625 -2.51 12.20 21.75
C ILE A 625 -2.60 13.08 22.99
N LEU A 626 -1.50 13.68 23.39
CA LEU A 626 -1.42 14.58 24.55
C LEU A 626 -1.42 16.03 24.05
N ILE A 627 -2.48 16.79 24.35
CA ILE A 627 -2.49 18.24 24.15
C ILE A 627 -1.80 18.89 25.35
N LEU A 628 -0.81 19.74 25.08
CA LEU A 628 -0.10 20.50 26.09
C LEU A 628 -0.95 21.70 26.51
N ASP A 629 -1.32 21.75 27.79
CA ASP A 629 -2.26 22.72 28.32
C ASP A 629 -1.84 23.11 29.74
N ASP A 630 -1.42 24.37 29.87
CA ASP A 630 -0.89 24.92 31.11
C ASP A 630 -1.90 24.97 32.25
N ASP A 631 -3.21 24.96 31.94
CA ASP A 631 -4.30 25.00 32.91
C ASP A 631 -4.80 23.60 33.29
N ALA A 632 -4.24 22.54 32.69
CA ALA A 632 -4.62 21.17 33.00
C ALA A 632 -4.20 20.77 34.43
N LEU A 633 -5.12 20.15 35.17
CA LEU A 633 -4.84 19.52 36.46
C LEU A 633 -4.63 18.00 36.25
N PRO A 634 -3.69 17.38 37.00
CA PRO A 634 -3.44 15.95 36.89
C PRO A 634 -4.65 15.14 37.33
N ALA A 635 -4.96 14.08 36.58
CA ALA A 635 -5.96 13.10 36.97
C ALA A 635 -5.50 12.29 38.20
N GLN A 636 -6.40 11.49 38.79
CA GLN A 636 -5.97 10.46 39.74
C GLN A 636 -5.23 9.33 39.01
N LYS A 637 -4.22 8.77 39.67
CA LYS A 637 -3.51 7.59 39.15
C LYS A 637 -4.51 6.44 39.03
N LYS A 638 -4.64 5.85 37.83
CA LYS A 638 -5.49 4.67 37.63
C LYS A 638 -4.93 3.49 38.45
N GLU A 639 -5.79 2.83 39.21
CA GLU A 639 -5.46 1.58 39.89
C GLU A 639 -5.49 0.40 38.90
N THR A 640 -4.74 -0.66 39.20
CA THR A 640 -4.75 -1.90 38.41
C THR A 640 -6.12 -2.57 38.53
N ALA A 641 -6.85 -2.68 37.43
CA ALA A 641 -8.15 -3.35 37.41
C ALA A 641 -8.00 -4.88 37.47
N GLN A 642 -8.95 -5.55 38.13
CA GLN A 642 -9.04 -7.02 38.11
C GLN A 642 -9.72 -7.48 36.83
N ILE A 643 -9.22 -8.54 36.20
CA ILE A 643 -9.80 -9.07 34.96
C ILE A 643 -10.43 -10.43 35.25
N LYS A 644 -11.75 -10.54 35.10
CA LYS A 644 -12.49 -11.82 35.12
C LYS A 644 -12.67 -12.32 33.70
N THR A 645 -12.09 -13.47 33.36
CA THR A 645 -12.20 -14.07 32.02
C THR A 645 -13.27 -15.15 32.01
N ILE A 646 -14.17 -15.10 31.04
CA ILE A 646 -15.25 -16.06 30.81
C ILE A 646 -15.04 -16.70 29.43
N LEU A 647 -15.06 -18.03 29.38
CA LEU A 647 -14.94 -18.81 28.16
C LEU A 647 -16.32 -19.40 27.82
N PRO A 648 -17.10 -18.75 26.94
CA PRO A 648 -18.44 -19.24 26.61
C PRO A 648 -18.37 -20.51 25.75
N GLU A 649 -18.91 -21.62 26.24
CA GLU A 649 -18.96 -22.90 25.50
C GLU A 649 -20.11 -22.96 24.49
N LYS A 650 -21.15 -22.13 24.69
CA LYS A 650 -22.37 -22.12 23.88
C LYS A 650 -22.88 -20.70 23.69
N ALA A 651 -23.23 -20.38 22.45
CA ALA A 651 -23.90 -19.15 22.08
C ALA A 651 -25.09 -19.46 21.17
N LYS A 652 -26.21 -18.79 21.41
CA LYS A 652 -27.40 -18.93 20.57
C LYS A 652 -27.23 -18.08 19.32
N VAL A 653 -27.48 -18.64 18.14
CA VAL A 653 -27.52 -17.88 16.88
C VAL A 653 -28.86 -17.17 16.78
N ILE A 654 -28.83 -15.84 16.77
CA ILE A 654 -30.04 -15.00 16.71
C ILE A 654 -30.40 -14.62 15.28
N ALA A 655 -29.39 -14.25 14.50
CA ALA A 655 -29.54 -13.83 13.11
C ALA A 655 -28.21 -14.00 12.38
N ARG A 656 -28.26 -14.13 11.05
CA ARG A 656 -27.07 -14.13 10.21
C ARG A 656 -27.37 -13.75 8.76
N SER A 657 -26.31 -13.42 8.02
CA SER A 657 -26.30 -13.36 6.56
C SER A 657 -26.42 -14.77 5.95
N GLU A 658 -26.76 -14.88 4.66
CA GLU A 658 -26.70 -16.17 3.95
C GLU A 658 -25.31 -16.82 4.11
N ASN A 659 -25.26 -18.14 4.27
CA ASN A 659 -24.01 -18.87 4.37
C ASN A 659 -23.61 -19.33 2.97
N ILE A 660 -22.32 -19.58 2.79
CA ILE A 660 -21.73 -19.75 1.46
C ILE A 660 -20.93 -21.05 1.43
N LEU A 661 -21.01 -21.76 0.30
CA LEU A 661 -20.05 -22.78 -0.11
C LEU A 661 -19.39 -22.30 -1.41
N VAL A 662 -18.07 -22.19 -1.40
CA VAL A 662 -17.28 -21.80 -2.58
C VAL A 662 -16.92 -23.07 -3.36
N LEU A 663 -17.18 -23.05 -4.67
CA LEU A 663 -16.78 -24.09 -5.62
C LEU A 663 -15.65 -23.54 -6.48
N ASP A 664 -14.41 -23.87 -6.11
CA ASP A 664 -13.16 -23.42 -6.73
C ASP A 664 -12.40 -24.53 -7.47
N THR A 665 -13.07 -25.67 -7.67
CA THR A 665 -12.65 -26.75 -8.57
C THR A 665 -13.74 -27.07 -9.58
N VAL A 666 -13.34 -27.49 -10.77
CA VAL A 666 -14.21 -27.68 -11.92
C VAL A 666 -13.67 -28.78 -12.84
N ALA A 667 -14.55 -29.57 -13.44
CA ALA A 667 -14.18 -30.47 -14.53
C ALA A 667 -14.39 -29.77 -15.89
N LEU A 668 -13.36 -29.78 -16.73
CA LEU A 668 -13.37 -29.20 -18.08
C LEU A 668 -13.74 -30.27 -19.12
N SER A 669 -14.48 -29.87 -20.15
CA SER A 669 -14.71 -30.65 -21.36
C SER A 669 -14.74 -29.74 -22.60
N TYR A 670 -14.25 -30.25 -23.72
CA TYR A 670 -14.27 -29.58 -25.03
C TYR A 670 -15.41 -30.07 -25.94
N ASP A 671 -16.03 -31.21 -25.63
CA ASP A 671 -17.12 -31.82 -26.42
C ASP A 671 -18.48 -31.83 -25.68
N GLY A 672 -18.48 -31.58 -24.36
CA GLY A 672 -19.66 -31.63 -23.50
C GLY A 672 -20.04 -33.04 -23.05
N GLU A 673 -19.28 -34.06 -23.44
CA GLU A 673 -19.53 -35.47 -23.14
C GLU A 673 -18.42 -36.07 -22.27
N THR A 674 -17.17 -35.83 -22.65
CA THR A 674 -15.98 -36.33 -21.97
C THR A 674 -15.42 -35.25 -21.06
N PHE A 675 -15.55 -35.46 -19.75
CA PHE A 675 -15.02 -34.55 -18.74
C PHE A 675 -13.70 -35.07 -18.16
N GLU A 676 -12.76 -34.15 -17.99
CA GLU A 676 -11.56 -34.38 -17.22
C GLU A 676 -11.86 -34.56 -15.72
N GLU A 677 -10.82 -34.84 -14.94
CA GLU A 677 -10.91 -34.78 -13.47
C GLU A 677 -11.21 -33.34 -12.99
N ASN A 678 -11.64 -33.23 -11.73
CA ASN A 678 -11.84 -31.90 -11.13
C ASN A 678 -10.48 -31.23 -10.92
N LEU A 679 -10.32 -30.05 -11.54
CA LEU A 679 -9.10 -29.26 -11.49
C LEU A 679 -9.38 -27.93 -10.80
N PRO A 680 -8.36 -27.28 -10.20
CA PRO A 680 -8.48 -25.91 -9.72
C PRO A 680 -8.95 -24.98 -10.84
N VAL A 681 -9.90 -24.10 -10.55
CA VAL A 681 -10.42 -23.12 -11.52
C VAL A 681 -9.29 -22.31 -12.15
N MET A 682 -8.29 -21.91 -11.34
CA MET A 682 -7.18 -21.11 -11.84
C MET A 682 -6.23 -21.87 -12.77
N LEU A 683 -6.06 -23.17 -12.58
CA LEU A 683 -5.33 -24.03 -13.52
C LEU A 683 -6.06 -24.13 -14.86
N VAL A 684 -7.39 -24.23 -14.84
CA VAL A 684 -8.21 -24.24 -16.07
C VAL A 684 -8.10 -22.89 -16.79
N SER A 685 -8.16 -21.78 -16.08
CA SER A 685 -7.96 -20.43 -16.63
C SER A 685 -6.59 -20.27 -17.30
N ASP A 686 -5.51 -20.63 -16.60
CA ASP A 686 -4.12 -20.59 -17.12
C ASP A 686 -3.98 -21.43 -18.40
N ARG A 687 -4.52 -22.66 -18.40
CA ARG A 687 -4.47 -23.56 -19.56
C ARG A 687 -5.13 -22.94 -20.78
N LEU A 688 -6.34 -22.39 -20.62
CA LEU A 688 -7.08 -21.81 -21.73
C LEU A 688 -6.38 -20.56 -22.33
N LEU A 689 -5.74 -19.75 -21.48
CA LEU A 689 -4.92 -18.61 -21.92
C LEU A 689 -3.65 -19.07 -22.66
N ARG A 690 -3.03 -20.16 -22.21
CA ARG A 690 -1.85 -20.78 -22.84
C ARG A 690 -2.16 -21.44 -24.17
N GLU A 691 -3.35 -22.03 -24.33
CA GLU A 691 -3.78 -22.68 -25.58
C GLU A 691 -4.08 -21.71 -26.73
N LYS A 692 -4.24 -20.40 -26.43
CA LYS A 692 -4.50 -19.33 -27.41
C LYS A 692 -5.64 -19.63 -28.39
N THR A 693 -6.70 -20.30 -27.93
CA THR A 693 -7.80 -20.76 -28.82
C THR A 693 -9.17 -20.36 -28.28
N ASN A 694 -9.90 -19.58 -29.07
CA ASN A 694 -11.31 -19.30 -28.85
C ASN A 694 -12.16 -20.52 -29.26
N ARG A 695 -13.02 -21.01 -28.37
CA ARG A 695 -13.85 -22.22 -28.58
C ARG A 695 -14.99 -22.30 -27.56
N THR A 696 -16.00 -23.11 -27.86
CA THR A 696 -16.96 -23.54 -26.83
C THR A 696 -16.27 -24.50 -25.87
N ILE A 697 -16.49 -24.30 -24.56
CA ILE A 697 -16.07 -25.23 -23.50
C ILE A 697 -17.26 -25.54 -22.59
N TYR A 698 -17.13 -26.63 -21.84
CA TYR A 698 -18.11 -27.05 -20.84
C TYR A 698 -17.44 -27.17 -19.48
N LEU A 699 -18.03 -26.51 -18.49
CA LEU A 699 -17.55 -26.49 -17.11
C LEU A 699 -18.56 -27.14 -16.19
N LYS A 700 -18.12 -28.14 -15.42
CA LYS A 700 -18.97 -28.88 -14.50
C LYS A 700 -18.50 -28.69 -13.05
N TYR A 701 -19.36 -28.06 -12.24
CA TYR A 701 -19.17 -27.86 -10.81
C TYR A 701 -20.06 -28.80 -10.02
N CYS A 702 -19.55 -29.35 -8.92
CA CYS A 702 -20.26 -30.33 -8.11
C CYS A 702 -20.22 -29.97 -6.62
N PHE A 703 -21.31 -30.24 -5.90
CA PHE A 703 -21.35 -30.16 -4.44
C PHE A 703 -22.22 -31.26 -3.83
N LYS A 704 -22.04 -31.53 -2.54
CA LYS A 704 -22.84 -32.50 -1.79
C LYS A 704 -23.79 -31.80 -0.82
N ALA A 705 -25.05 -32.22 -0.79
CA ALA A 705 -26.03 -31.82 0.21
C ALA A 705 -26.62 -33.05 0.89
N GLU A 706 -26.57 -33.12 2.22
CA GLU A 706 -27.17 -34.21 3.00
C GLU A 706 -28.61 -33.89 3.44
N GLU A 707 -28.82 -32.66 3.87
CA GLU A 707 -30.14 -32.10 4.19
C GLU A 707 -30.44 -30.95 3.23
N LEU A 708 -31.71 -30.82 2.82
CA LEU A 708 -32.12 -29.83 1.83
C LEU A 708 -32.51 -28.53 2.56
N PRO A 709 -31.82 -27.40 2.31
CA PRO A 709 -32.21 -26.10 2.84
C PRO A 709 -33.51 -25.60 2.21
N ASN A 710 -34.20 -24.66 2.87
CA ASN A 710 -35.41 -24.05 2.31
C ASN A 710 -35.06 -23.02 1.23
N ARG A 711 -33.90 -22.37 1.37
CA ARG A 711 -33.36 -21.35 0.47
C ARG A 711 -31.97 -21.77 0.06
N ILE A 712 -31.79 -22.02 -1.23
CA ILE A 712 -30.49 -22.29 -1.81
C ILE A 712 -30.47 -21.79 -3.25
N ARG A 713 -29.44 -21.03 -3.57
CA ARG A 713 -29.23 -20.44 -4.89
C ARG A 713 -27.76 -20.55 -5.28
N ILE A 714 -27.52 -20.44 -6.57
CA ILE A 714 -26.19 -20.36 -7.15
C ILE A 714 -25.96 -18.92 -7.59
N GLU A 715 -24.82 -18.35 -7.24
CA GLU A 715 -24.29 -17.12 -7.82
C GLU A 715 -23.01 -17.40 -8.59
N LYS A 716 -22.87 -16.75 -9.74
CA LYS A 716 -21.66 -16.80 -10.56
C LYS A 716 -21.50 -15.50 -11.33
N GLU A 717 -20.30 -15.30 -11.86
CA GLU A 717 -20.02 -14.20 -12.76
C GLU A 717 -20.61 -14.41 -14.17
N LYS A 718 -20.66 -13.33 -14.95
CA LYS A 718 -20.97 -13.36 -16.38
C LYS A 718 -19.78 -13.92 -17.19
N MET A 719 -19.57 -15.23 -17.08
CA MET A 719 -18.48 -15.98 -17.74
C MET A 719 -18.79 -16.37 -19.21
N GLY A 720 -19.51 -15.55 -19.99
CA GLY A 720 -19.88 -15.91 -21.37
C GLY A 720 -20.77 -17.17 -21.50
N THR A 721 -21.55 -17.48 -20.46
CA THR A 721 -22.40 -18.68 -20.41
C THR A 721 -23.54 -18.62 -21.44
N LYS A 722 -23.58 -19.57 -22.37
CA LYS A 722 -24.68 -19.73 -23.36
C LYS A 722 -25.89 -20.44 -22.74
N ARG A 723 -25.64 -21.56 -22.07
CA ARG A 723 -26.66 -22.43 -21.47
C ARG A 723 -26.14 -23.03 -20.18
N ALA A 724 -27.05 -23.35 -19.26
CA ALA A 724 -26.72 -23.95 -17.99
C ALA A 724 -27.72 -25.04 -17.63
N TRP A 725 -27.24 -26.11 -17.01
CA TRP A 725 -28.07 -27.20 -16.50
C TRP A 725 -27.74 -27.46 -15.04
N PHE A 726 -28.76 -27.68 -14.24
CA PHE A 726 -28.64 -28.11 -12.87
C PHE A 726 -29.30 -29.47 -12.71
N ASN A 727 -28.53 -30.48 -12.27
CA ASN A 727 -28.98 -31.88 -12.17
C ASN A 727 -29.64 -32.42 -13.46
N GLY A 728 -29.16 -31.97 -14.63
CA GLY A 728 -29.66 -32.36 -15.95
C GLY A 728 -30.86 -31.56 -16.46
N ALA A 729 -31.47 -30.70 -15.63
CA ALA A 729 -32.53 -29.78 -16.06
C ALA A 729 -31.93 -28.44 -16.46
N GLU A 730 -32.34 -27.88 -17.60
CA GLU A 730 -31.87 -26.56 -18.04
C GLU A 730 -32.38 -25.47 -17.08
N ILE A 731 -31.49 -24.55 -16.69
CA ILE A 731 -31.79 -23.43 -15.78
C ILE A 731 -31.36 -22.11 -16.42
N GLN A 732 -31.92 -21.01 -15.93
CA GLN A 732 -31.54 -19.66 -16.32
C GLN A 732 -31.12 -18.85 -15.09
N PHE A 733 -30.09 -18.03 -15.25
CA PHE A 733 -29.65 -17.08 -14.25
C PHE A 733 -30.36 -15.73 -14.50
N CYS A 734 -31.58 -15.61 -13.98
CA CYS A 734 -32.47 -14.47 -14.25
C CYS A 734 -32.33 -13.33 -13.23
N ASP A 735 -31.78 -13.62 -12.05
CA ASP A 735 -31.66 -12.65 -10.97
C ASP A 735 -30.27 -12.00 -10.96
N LEU A 736 -30.19 -10.77 -10.46
CA LEU A 736 -28.90 -10.13 -10.18
C LEU A 736 -28.23 -10.81 -8.97
N GLY A 737 -26.92 -10.98 -9.05
CA GLY A 737 -26.11 -11.45 -7.92
C GLY A 737 -26.08 -10.45 -6.78
N THR A 738 -25.71 -10.92 -5.59
CA THR A 738 -25.61 -10.09 -4.38
C THR A 738 -24.18 -9.76 -4.01
N LEU A 739 -23.21 -10.46 -4.59
CA LEU A 739 -21.80 -10.16 -4.40
C LEU A 739 -21.38 -8.89 -5.17
N ASP A 740 -21.84 -8.71 -6.41
CA ASP A 740 -21.48 -7.59 -7.29
C ASP A 740 -22.46 -7.49 -8.48
N ALA A 741 -22.60 -6.32 -9.10
CA ALA A 741 -23.51 -6.07 -10.22
C ALA A 741 -23.20 -6.91 -11.49
N ALA A 742 -21.98 -7.40 -11.61
CA ALA A 742 -21.52 -8.28 -12.68
C ALA A 742 -21.84 -9.78 -12.42
N PHE A 743 -22.45 -10.10 -11.28
CA PHE A 743 -22.87 -11.45 -10.92
C PHE A 743 -24.33 -11.68 -11.27
N VAL A 744 -24.68 -12.95 -11.51
CA VAL A 744 -26.04 -13.41 -11.79
C VAL A 744 -26.37 -14.59 -10.88
N SER A 745 -27.65 -14.73 -10.53
CA SER A 745 -28.14 -15.75 -9.60
C SER A 745 -29.27 -16.60 -10.18
N ALA A 746 -29.36 -17.84 -9.70
CA ALA A 746 -30.44 -18.77 -9.98
C ALA A 746 -30.86 -19.50 -8.69
N ASP A 747 -32.15 -19.48 -8.37
CA ASP A 747 -32.74 -20.30 -7.31
C ASP A 747 -32.75 -21.78 -7.72
N ILE A 748 -32.25 -22.65 -6.84
CA ILE A 748 -32.18 -24.10 -7.06
C ILE A 748 -32.88 -24.92 -5.96
N ALA A 749 -33.63 -24.28 -5.04
CA ALA A 749 -34.26 -24.94 -3.91
C ALA A 749 -35.20 -26.09 -4.32
N GLY A 750 -35.91 -25.96 -5.44
CA GLY A 750 -36.79 -26.99 -5.97
C GLY A 750 -36.09 -28.12 -6.74
N SER A 751 -34.79 -27.99 -7.04
CA SER A 751 -34.05 -28.89 -7.93
C SER A 751 -32.85 -29.57 -7.25
N VAL A 752 -32.47 -29.11 -6.05
CA VAL A 752 -31.44 -29.75 -5.23
C VAL A 752 -31.93 -31.11 -4.72
N LYS A 753 -31.04 -32.11 -4.72
CA LYS A 753 -31.34 -33.47 -4.25
C LYS A 753 -30.33 -33.91 -3.17
N PRO A 754 -30.70 -34.85 -2.28
CA PRO A 754 -29.74 -35.44 -1.35
C PRO A 754 -28.60 -36.15 -2.10
N GLY A 755 -27.39 -36.03 -1.60
CA GLY A 755 -26.17 -36.52 -2.25
C GLY A 755 -25.54 -35.47 -3.16
N PHE A 756 -25.03 -35.92 -4.31
CA PHE A 756 -24.30 -35.06 -5.25
C PHE A 756 -25.25 -34.27 -6.15
N ASN A 757 -24.94 -32.98 -6.30
CA ASN A 757 -25.60 -32.04 -7.18
C ASN A 757 -24.58 -31.49 -8.18
N GLU A 758 -25.04 -31.25 -9.41
CA GLU A 758 -24.19 -30.86 -10.54
C GLU A 758 -24.73 -29.60 -11.21
N LEU A 759 -23.84 -28.62 -11.43
CA LEU A 759 -24.04 -27.48 -12.32
C LEU A 759 -23.13 -27.63 -13.54
N LEU A 760 -23.74 -27.73 -14.71
CA LEU A 760 -23.05 -27.75 -16.00
C LEU A 760 -23.26 -26.42 -16.73
N LEU A 761 -22.18 -25.79 -17.17
CA LEU A 761 -22.18 -24.54 -17.93
C LEU A 761 -21.59 -24.77 -19.33
N GLU A 762 -22.31 -24.38 -20.37
CA GLU A 762 -21.77 -24.22 -21.73
C GLU A 762 -21.30 -22.77 -21.90
N ILE A 763 -20.02 -22.56 -22.20
CA ILE A 763 -19.36 -21.25 -22.25
C ILE A 763 -18.77 -21.01 -23.64
N ASP A 764 -19.00 -19.83 -24.21
CA ASP A 764 -18.19 -19.33 -25.32
C ASP A 764 -16.91 -18.74 -24.76
N TYR A 765 -15.82 -19.51 -24.80
CA TYR A 765 -14.54 -18.99 -24.37
C TYR A 765 -13.92 -18.16 -25.50
N TYR A 766 -13.71 -16.88 -25.20
CA TYR A 766 -13.14 -15.92 -26.11
C TYR A 766 -12.11 -15.06 -25.38
N GLN A 767 -11.03 -14.73 -26.07
CA GLN A 767 -10.13 -13.63 -25.76
C GLN A 767 -9.70 -12.96 -27.07
N GLU A 768 -9.43 -11.66 -27.00
CA GLU A 768 -8.71 -10.98 -28.07
C GLU A 768 -7.29 -11.53 -28.27
N LYS A 769 -6.80 -11.50 -29.51
CA LYS A 769 -5.45 -11.95 -29.86
C LYS A 769 -4.37 -11.24 -29.02
N ARG A 770 -4.55 -9.94 -28.78
CA ARG A 770 -3.61 -9.12 -27.99
C ARG A 770 -3.44 -9.65 -26.58
N THR A 771 -4.54 -10.07 -25.94
CA THR A 771 -4.52 -10.66 -24.59
C THR A 771 -3.66 -11.91 -24.58
N TYR A 772 -3.83 -12.81 -25.57
CA TYR A 772 -2.97 -13.98 -25.68
C TYR A 772 -1.50 -13.61 -25.91
N ASP A 773 -1.21 -12.65 -26.79
CA ASP A 773 0.16 -12.27 -27.11
C ASP A 773 0.90 -11.71 -25.89
N ILE A 774 0.33 -10.72 -25.20
CA ILE A 774 0.92 -10.08 -24.00
C ILE A 774 1.03 -11.10 -22.85
N PHE A 775 -0.05 -11.85 -22.58
CA PHE A 775 -0.05 -12.82 -21.49
C PHE A 775 1.01 -13.90 -21.69
N ASN A 776 1.12 -14.44 -22.90
CA ASN A 776 2.11 -15.48 -23.16
C ASN A 776 3.54 -14.95 -23.17
N ASP A 777 3.76 -13.76 -23.74
CA ASP A 777 5.09 -13.16 -23.73
C ASP A 777 5.58 -12.88 -22.30
N PHE A 778 4.69 -12.40 -21.42
CA PHE A 778 5.05 -12.15 -20.02
C PHE A 778 5.23 -13.43 -19.21
N TYR A 779 4.27 -14.37 -19.27
CA TYR A 779 4.23 -15.52 -18.35
C TYR A 779 4.96 -16.77 -18.84
N TYR A 780 5.22 -16.92 -20.15
CA TYR A 780 5.80 -18.15 -20.70
C TYR A 780 7.02 -17.93 -21.60
N ASP A 781 6.92 -17.04 -22.59
CA ASP A 781 7.95 -16.90 -23.61
C ASP A 781 9.10 -15.98 -23.15
N HIS A 782 8.81 -15.03 -22.25
CA HIS A 782 9.74 -14.07 -21.64
C HIS A 782 10.59 -13.29 -22.68
N THR A 783 9.98 -12.86 -23.80
CA THR A 783 10.71 -12.24 -24.93
C THR A 783 10.82 -10.71 -24.87
N GLY A 784 10.24 -10.07 -23.85
CA GLY A 784 10.50 -8.64 -23.57
C GLY A 784 9.33 -7.84 -23.00
N THR A 785 8.12 -8.40 -22.94
CA THR A 785 6.99 -7.75 -22.25
C THR A 785 7.29 -7.53 -20.77
N THR A 786 7.05 -6.31 -20.29
CA THR A 786 7.11 -5.97 -18.86
C THR A 786 5.72 -5.98 -18.23
N GLU A 787 5.70 -5.90 -16.89
CA GLU A 787 4.49 -5.77 -16.08
C GLU A 787 3.56 -4.64 -16.56
N SER A 788 4.13 -3.56 -17.10
CA SER A 788 3.41 -2.37 -17.60
C SER A 788 2.30 -2.70 -18.60
N LEU A 789 2.51 -3.66 -19.50
CA LEU A 789 1.48 -4.08 -20.46
C LEU A 789 0.49 -5.07 -19.85
N VAL A 790 0.91 -5.87 -18.86
CA VAL A 790 0.03 -6.80 -18.14
C VAL A 790 -1.00 -6.03 -17.31
N ASN A 791 -0.57 -4.92 -16.69
CA ASN A 791 -1.45 -4.02 -15.93
C ASN A 791 -2.59 -3.43 -16.76
N CYS A 792 -2.44 -3.40 -18.09
CA CYS A 792 -3.46 -2.92 -19.04
C CYS A 792 -4.45 -4.00 -19.50
N LEU A 793 -4.24 -5.27 -19.14
CA LEU A 793 -5.03 -6.38 -19.72
C LEU A 793 -6.45 -6.44 -19.17
N SER A 794 -7.38 -6.72 -20.06
CA SER A 794 -8.74 -7.17 -19.73
C SER A 794 -8.99 -8.52 -20.41
N TYR A 795 -9.66 -9.41 -19.68
CA TYR A 795 -10.09 -10.70 -20.20
C TYR A 795 -11.55 -10.63 -20.62
N ASP A 796 -11.85 -11.11 -21.83
CA ASP A 796 -13.23 -11.14 -22.34
C ASP A 796 -14.06 -12.21 -21.62
N THR A 797 -13.49 -13.40 -21.44
CA THR A 797 -14.06 -14.50 -20.66
C THR A 797 -13.16 -14.87 -19.48
N ASP A 798 -13.53 -14.43 -18.27
CA ASP A 798 -12.96 -14.90 -17.01
C ASP A 798 -13.59 -16.27 -16.62
N ILE A 799 -12.77 -17.28 -16.32
CA ILE A 799 -13.21 -18.56 -15.77
C ILE A 799 -13.05 -18.53 -14.25
N GLU A 800 -14.14 -18.79 -13.52
CA GLU A 800 -14.23 -18.39 -12.12
C GLU A 800 -14.93 -19.38 -11.19
N ASN A 801 -14.77 -19.10 -9.89
CA ASN A 801 -15.45 -19.82 -8.82
C ASN A 801 -16.97 -19.63 -8.90
N VAL A 802 -17.71 -20.63 -8.43
CA VAL A 802 -19.17 -20.59 -8.28
C VAL A 802 -19.53 -20.60 -6.80
N TYR A 803 -20.52 -19.79 -6.40
CA TYR A 803 -20.92 -19.63 -5.01
C TYR A 803 -22.31 -20.24 -4.79
N VAL A 804 -22.41 -21.23 -3.91
CA VAL A 804 -23.71 -21.74 -3.45
C VAL A 804 -24.06 -21.00 -2.17
N MET A 805 -25.22 -20.36 -2.13
CA MET A 805 -25.63 -19.47 -1.03
C MET A 805 -27.01 -19.84 -0.48
N GLY A 806 -27.21 -19.73 0.82
CA GLY A 806 -28.53 -20.05 1.39
C GLY A 806 -28.64 -20.17 2.91
N ASP A 807 -29.73 -20.81 3.33
CA ASP A 807 -30.06 -21.07 4.74
C ASP A 807 -29.54 -22.44 5.24
N PHE A 808 -28.22 -22.66 5.14
CA PHE A 808 -27.57 -23.92 5.52
C PHE A 808 -26.25 -23.75 6.28
N ALA A 809 -25.73 -24.85 6.83
CA ALA A 809 -24.37 -25.00 7.32
C ALA A 809 -23.51 -25.80 6.34
N VAL A 810 -22.20 -25.55 6.34
CA VAL A 810 -21.20 -26.26 5.52
C VAL A 810 -20.22 -26.96 6.44
N TYR A 811 -20.15 -28.29 6.36
CA TYR A 811 -19.26 -29.08 7.20
C TYR A 811 -18.14 -29.73 6.38
N ALA A 812 -16.95 -29.77 6.96
CA ALA A 812 -15.83 -30.57 6.49
C ALA A 812 -15.75 -31.90 7.26
N ALA A 813 -15.01 -32.88 6.72
CA ALA A 813 -14.77 -34.15 7.43
C ALA A 813 -14.00 -33.95 8.76
N GLY A 814 -13.21 -32.89 8.85
CA GLY A 814 -12.48 -32.46 10.04
C GLY A 814 -11.50 -31.35 9.70
N PHE A 815 -11.04 -30.61 10.71
CA PHE A 815 -10.00 -29.59 10.57
C PHE A 815 -8.77 -30.01 11.38
N ALA A 816 -7.59 -29.95 10.77
CA ALA A 816 -6.34 -29.99 11.49
C ALA A 816 -6.11 -28.62 12.15
N GLU A 817 -5.66 -28.63 13.39
CA GLU A 817 -5.45 -27.42 14.18
C GLU A 817 -4.08 -26.80 13.91
N GLY A 818 -4.07 -25.50 13.65
CA GLY A 818 -2.89 -24.67 13.43
C GLY A 818 -3.22 -23.19 13.65
N GLU A 819 -2.41 -22.27 13.09
CA GLU A 819 -2.76 -20.84 13.04
C GLU A 819 -4.03 -20.61 12.21
N GLU A 820 -4.11 -21.29 11.06
CA GLU A 820 -5.31 -21.47 10.25
C GLU A 820 -5.87 -22.90 10.44
N LEU A 821 -7.13 -23.11 10.07
CA LEU A 821 -7.75 -24.41 10.01
C LEU A 821 -7.45 -25.06 8.65
N ILE A 822 -6.86 -26.26 8.66
CA ILE A 822 -6.50 -26.98 7.44
C ILE A 822 -7.46 -28.14 7.22
N THR A 823 -8.05 -28.24 6.03
CA THR A 823 -8.94 -29.36 5.69
C THR A 823 -8.85 -29.75 4.22
N LYS A 824 -9.49 -30.87 3.86
CA LYS A 824 -9.61 -31.36 2.48
C LYS A 824 -11.08 -31.51 2.13
N THR A 825 -11.39 -31.38 0.84
CA THR A 825 -12.70 -31.75 0.29
C THR A 825 -13.03 -33.23 0.49
N PRO A 826 -14.32 -33.60 0.53
CA PRO A 826 -15.48 -32.75 0.20
C PRO A 826 -16.06 -31.98 1.40
N PHE A 827 -16.54 -30.76 1.13
CA PHE A 827 -17.47 -30.05 2.00
C PHE A 827 -18.91 -30.51 1.75
N VAL A 828 -19.75 -30.45 2.77
CA VAL A 828 -21.12 -30.95 2.73
C VAL A 828 -22.10 -29.92 3.29
N ILE A 829 -23.13 -29.61 2.52
CA ILE A 829 -24.27 -28.79 2.94
C ILE A 829 -25.17 -29.63 3.84
N SER A 830 -25.53 -29.10 5.02
CA SER A 830 -26.46 -29.72 5.96
C SER A 830 -27.15 -28.67 6.84
N LYS A 831 -27.97 -29.12 7.80
CA LYS A 831 -28.76 -28.27 8.67
C LYS A 831 -27.90 -27.48 9.65
N GLU A 832 -28.32 -26.25 9.89
CA GLU A 832 -27.72 -25.36 10.87
C GLU A 832 -28.04 -25.74 12.32
N LYS A 833 -27.16 -25.32 13.22
CA LYS A 833 -27.36 -25.45 14.67
C LYS A 833 -27.96 -24.17 15.23
N GLU A 834 -28.92 -24.32 16.14
CA GLU A 834 -29.49 -23.18 16.91
C GLU A 834 -28.48 -22.60 17.92
N THR A 835 -27.49 -23.41 18.33
CA THR A 835 -26.45 -23.07 19.29
C THR A 835 -25.10 -23.55 18.77
N VAL A 836 -24.09 -22.69 18.85
CA VAL A 836 -22.73 -22.92 18.35
C VAL A 836 -21.70 -22.61 19.42
N HIS A 837 -20.48 -23.15 19.29
CA HIS A 837 -19.34 -22.65 20.04
C HIS A 837 -18.86 -21.30 19.47
N PRO A 838 -18.90 -20.19 20.22
CA PRO A 838 -18.65 -18.85 19.69
C PRO A 838 -17.20 -18.60 19.24
N ALA A 839 -16.25 -19.44 19.63
CA ALA A 839 -14.84 -19.33 19.22
C ALA A 839 -14.47 -20.14 17.96
N CYS A 840 -15.38 -21.00 17.46
CA CYS A 840 -15.09 -22.01 16.45
C CYS A 840 -16.12 -21.99 15.32
N LEU A 841 -16.49 -20.81 14.82
CA LEU A 841 -17.61 -20.68 13.88
C LEU A 841 -17.36 -21.45 12.57
N ALA A 842 -16.11 -21.50 12.10
CA ALA A 842 -15.75 -22.25 10.89
C ALA A 842 -16.06 -23.74 11.04
N GLU A 843 -15.67 -24.34 12.16
CA GLU A 843 -15.96 -25.73 12.52
C GLU A 843 -17.45 -25.97 12.79
N GLU A 844 -18.18 -24.95 13.22
CA GLU A 844 -19.62 -24.99 13.52
C GLU A 844 -20.53 -24.78 12.29
N GLY A 845 -19.98 -24.83 11.08
CA GLY A 845 -20.74 -24.80 9.84
C GLY A 845 -20.53 -23.55 8.98
N TYR A 846 -19.59 -22.68 9.34
CA TYR A 846 -19.34 -21.39 8.66
C TYR A 846 -17.92 -21.25 8.09
N PRO A 847 -17.33 -22.28 7.42
CA PRO A 847 -15.95 -22.23 6.98
C PRO A 847 -15.68 -21.20 5.88
N PHE A 848 -16.68 -20.88 5.04
CA PHE A 848 -16.55 -19.89 3.96
C PHE A 848 -17.29 -18.57 4.26
N PHE A 849 -17.51 -18.26 5.54
CA PHE A 849 -18.41 -17.18 5.92
C PHE A 849 -17.78 -15.78 5.75
N GLY A 850 -18.40 -14.99 4.87
CA GLY A 850 -18.16 -13.55 4.72
C GLY A 850 -19.46 -12.79 4.96
N GLY A 851 -19.68 -12.26 6.17
CA GLY A 851 -20.96 -11.62 6.49
C GLY A 851 -21.11 -11.21 7.96
N ARG A 852 -22.36 -11.17 8.41
CA ARG A 852 -22.75 -10.82 9.79
C ARG A 852 -23.40 -12.01 10.49
N ILE A 853 -22.99 -12.30 11.72
CA ILE A 853 -23.62 -13.31 12.59
C ILE A 853 -23.84 -12.75 13.99
N THR A 854 -25.08 -12.82 14.49
CA THR A 854 -25.45 -12.34 15.82
C THR A 854 -25.55 -13.50 16.79
N LEU A 855 -24.75 -13.44 17.84
CA LEU A 855 -24.65 -14.43 18.91
C LEU A 855 -25.20 -13.85 20.22
N GLU A 856 -25.96 -14.64 20.97
CA GLU A 856 -26.34 -14.32 22.34
C GLU A 856 -25.59 -15.24 23.31
N VAL A 857 -24.88 -14.63 24.25
CA VAL A 857 -24.09 -15.30 25.29
C VAL A 857 -24.60 -14.85 26.65
N GLU A 858 -24.90 -15.81 27.52
CA GLU A 858 -25.24 -15.54 28.93
C GLU A 858 -23.99 -15.67 29.80
N PHE A 859 -23.82 -14.78 30.77
CA PHE A 859 -22.65 -14.77 31.63
C PHE A 859 -22.95 -14.17 33.02
N GLU A 860 -22.06 -14.38 33.98
CA GLU A 860 -22.19 -13.84 35.33
C GLU A 860 -21.20 -12.69 35.62
N ALA A 861 -21.72 -11.58 36.16
CA ALA A 861 -20.97 -10.40 36.56
C ALA A 861 -21.25 -10.01 38.02
N GLU A 862 -20.36 -9.25 38.64
CA GLU A 862 -20.56 -8.68 39.97
C GLU A 862 -21.38 -7.37 39.93
N GLY A 863 -21.46 -6.73 38.76
CA GLY A 863 -22.25 -5.53 38.50
C GLY A 863 -21.50 -4.21 38.71
N ASN A 864 -20.21 -4.28 39.08
CA ASN A 864 -19.32 -3.12 39.26
C ASN A 864 -18.28 -2.97 38.15
N GLU A 865 -18.23 -3.92 37.21
CA GLU A 865 -17.33 -3.89 36.07
C GLU A 865 -17.72 -2.75 35.12
N ARG A 866 -16.72 -2.13 34.50
CA ARG A 866 -16.87 -0.93 33.67
C ARG A 866 -16.52 -1.16 32.22
N GLU A 867 -15.81 -2.24 31.91
CA GLU A 867 -15.40 -2.57 30.55
C GLU A 867 -15.58 -4.06 30.25
N ILE A 868 -16.01 -4.36 29.02
CA ILE A 868 -15.95 -5.70 28.43
C ILE A 868 -14.93 -5.69 27.31
N ARG A 869 -13.99 -6.65 27.31
CA ARG A 869 -13.13 -6.94 26.15
C ARG A 869 -13.51 -8.28 25.51
N LEU A 870 -13.54 -8.30 24.18
CA LEU A 870 -13.93 -9.46 23.36
C LEU A 870 -12.76 -9.93 22.48
N PRO A 871 -11.71 -10.57 23.03
CA PRO A 871 -10.66 -11.18 22.22
C PRO A 871 -11.26 -12.24 21.28
N GLY A 872 -10.79 -12.30 20.05
CA GLY A 872 -11.30 -13.20 19.02
C GLY A 872 -10.81 -12.81 17.63
N ASN A 873 -11.17 -13.61 16.62
CA ASN A 873 -10.86 -13.33 15.22
C ASN A 873 -12.13 -12.89 14.48
N TYR A 874 -12.22 -11.58 14.25
CA TYR A 874 -13.29 -10.89 13.56
C TYR A 874 -12.81 -9.45 13.24
N HIS A 875 -13.45 -8.81 12.28
CA HIS A 875 -13.04 -7.48 11.79
C HIS A 875 -13.70 -6.35 12.57
N ALA A 876 -15.00 -6.48 12.83
CA ALA A 876 -15.73 -5.55 13.68
C ALA A 876 -16.81 -6.30 14.47
N ALA A 877 -17.27 -5.72 15.57
CA ALA A 877 -18.41 -6.25 16.31
C ALA A 877 -19.32 -5.12 16.80
N LYS A 878 -20.63 -5.37 16.86
CA LYS A 878 -21.57 -4.52 17.59
C LYS A 878 -22.05 -5.26 18.82
N VAL A 879 -21.98 -4.59 19.98
CA VAL A 879 -22.26 -5.21 21.27
C VAL A 879 -23.40 -4.50 21.97
N ARG A 880 -24.35 -5.28 22.50
CA ARG A 880 -25.41 -4.82 23.40
C ARG A 880 -25.44 -5.68 24.66
N VAL A 881 -25.63 -5.03 25.81
CA VAL A 881 -25.66 -5.71 27.11
C VAL A 881 -27.01 -5.50 27.76
N ASN A 882 -27.67 -6.59 28.15
CA ASN A 882 -29.01 -6.57 28.77
C ASN A 882 -30.04 -5.73 27.96
N GLY A 883 -29.92 -5.77 26.62
CA GLY A 883 -30.78 -5.01 25.70
C GLY A 883 -30.52 -3.48 25.66
N ARG A 884 -29.44 -2.99 26.29
CA ARG A 884 -29.07 -1.58 26.35
C ARG A 884 -27.84 -1.28 25.51
N ASN A 885 -27.81 -0.07 24.93
CA ASN A 885 -26.67 0.61 24.29
C ASN A 885 -25.82 -0.25 23.35
N GLU A 886 -26.05 -0.09 22.05
CA GLU A 886 -25.19 -0.68 21.03
C GLU A 886 -23.87 0.10 20.89
N GLN A 887 -22.75 -0.61 20.91
CA GLN A 887 -21.41 -0.04 20.73
C GLN A 887 -20.66 -0.78 19.62
N LEU A 888 -20.04 -0.03 18.71
CA LEU A 888 -19.17 -0.55 17.67
C LEU A 888 -17.76 -0.78 18.24
N LEU A 889 -17.27 -2.01 18.08
CA LEU A 889 -15.91 -2.41 18.39
C LEU A 889 -15.11 -2.48 17.09
N LEU A 890 -14.17 -1.54 16.93
CA LEU A 890 -13.28 -1.46 15.77
C LEU A 890 -11.82 -1.71 16.17
N PHE A 891 -11.17 -0.74 16.84
CA PHE A 891 -9.75 -0.84 17.19
C PHE A 891 -9.47 -1.56 18.51
N GLY A 892 -10.21 -1.23 19.58
CA GLY A 892 -9.87 -1.66 20.94
C GLY A 892 -10.50 -2.97 21.42
N LYS A 893 -11.36 -3.61 20.60
CA LYS A 893 -12.22 -4.75 21.00
C LYS A 893 -12.84 -4.61 22.41
N LYS A 894 -13.11 -3.36 22.83
CA LYS A 894 -13.51 -2.95 24.18
C LYS A 894 -14.80 -2.13 24.17
N ALA A 895 -15.75 -2.47 25.04
CA ALA A 895 -17.01 -1.75 25.23
C ALA A 895 -17.07 -1.17 26.64
N ASN A 896 -17.52 0.08 26.78
CA ASN A 896 -17.80 0.67 28.09
C ASN A 896 -19.18 0.18 28.58
N VAL A 897 -19.20 -0.49 29.73
CA VAL A 897 -20.41 -1.07 30.32
C VAL A 897 -20.69 -0.54 31.73
N GLU A 898 -20.08 0.58 32.11
CA GLU A 898 -20.26 1.19 33.42
C GLU A 898 -21.76 1.41 33.72
N GLY A 899 -22.24 0.79 34.80
CA GLY A 899 -23.65 0.84 35.22
C GLY A 899 -24.63 0.05 34.35
N MET A 900 -24.16 -0.76 33.40
CA MET A 900 -25.01 -1.58 32.52
C MET A 900 -25.18 -3.03 32.99
N LEU A 901 -24.23 -3.52 33.80
CA LEU A 901 -24.23 -4.87 34.34
C LEU A 901 -25.00 -4.94 35.66
N GLN A 902 -25.65 -6.08 35.90
CA GLN A 902 -26.26 -6.41 37.18
C GLN A 902 -25.51 -7.57 37.83
N LYS A 903 -25.55 -7.64 39.16
CA LYS A 903 -25.00 -8.79 39.87
C LYS A 903 -25.72 -10.08 39.48
N GLY A 904 -24.97 -11.13 39.17
CA GLY A 904 -25.48 -12.41 38.70
C GLY A 904 -25.60 -12.44 37.18
N LYS A 905 -26.72 -12.97 36.67
CA LYS A 905 -26.90 -13.29 35.25
C LYS A 905 -27.10 -12.05 34.37
N ASN A 906 -26.36 -11.97 33.28
CA ASN A 906 -26.44 -10.94 32.24
C ASN A 906 -26.52 -11.60 30.86
N SER A 907 -27.09 -10.90 29.88
CA SER A 907 -27.09 -11.28 28.46
C SER A 907 -26.21 -10.33 27.65
N LEU A 908 -25.34 -10.90 26.83
CA LEU A 908 -24.47 -10.22 25.88
C LEU A 908 -24.89 -10.61 24.46
N VAL A 909 -25.33 -9.65 23.67
CA VAL A 909 -25.60 -9.84 22.24
C VAL A 909 -24.43 -9.27 21.45
N ILE A 910 -23.80 -10.11 20.63
CA ILE A 910 -22.61 -9.81 19.83
C ILE A 910 -22.95 -10.03 18.36
N GLU A 911 -23.07 -8.97 17.57
CA GLU A 911 -23.07 -9.06 16.11
C GLU A 911 -21.63 -9.02 15.63
N LEU A 912 -21.11 -10.16 15.19
CA LEU A 912 -19.79 -10.27 14.57
C LEU A 912 -19.88 -9.97 13.08
N ILE A 913 -18.95 -9.17 12.59
CA ILE A 913 -18.84 -8.78 11.19
C ILE A 913 -17.45 -9.20 10.70
N THR A 914 -17.40 -10.00 9.63
CA THR A 914 -16.16 -10.56 9.09
C THR A 914 -15.73 -9.85 7.81
N GLY A 915 -14.46 -10.03 7.44
CA GLY A 915 -13.93 -9.73 6.12
C GLY A 915 -14.20 -10.86 5.13
N CYS A 916 -13.49 -10.83 3.99
CA CYS A 916 -13.74 -11.76 2.88
C CYS A 916 -12.69 -12.87 2.74
N ARG A 917 -11.82 -13.09 3.74
CA ARG A 917 -10.72 -14.08 3.63
C ARG A 917 -11.21 -15.49 3.39
N ASN A 918 -12.26 -15.87 4.08
CA ASN A 918 -12.89 -17.17 3.92
C ASN A 918 -13.85 -17.23 2.71
N LEU A 919 -14.10 -16.11 2.03
CA LEU A 919 -14.96 -16.03 0.85
C LEU A 919 -14.17 -16.01 -0.47
N TYR A 920 -13.10 -15.21 -0.54
CA TYR A 920 -12.31 -15.01 -1.76
C TYR A 920 -10.92 -15.66 -1.70
N GLY A 921 -10.48 -16.14 -0.54
CA GLY A 921 -9.18 -16.81 -0.39
C GLY A 921 -8.02 -15.84 -0.11
N PRO A 922 -6.77 -16.23 -0.45
CA PRO A 922 -6.42 -17.45 -1.18
C PRO A 922 -6.54 -18.69 -0.28
N PHE A 923 -7.17 -19.76 -0.76
CA PHE A 923 -7.39 -20.98 0.05
C PHE A 923 -6.23 -21.99 -0.02
N HIS A 924 -5.47 -21.94 -1.11
CA HIS A 924 -4.62 -23.03 -1.57
C HIS A 924 -3.14 -22.68 -1.62
N VAL A 925 -2.69 -21.74 -0.78
CA VAL A 925 -1.26 -21.38 -0.69
C VAL A 925 -0.53 -22.44 0.13
N ARG A 926 0.60 -22.97 -0.36
CA ARG A 926 1.38 -24.01 0.29
C ARG A 926 2.13 -23.50 1.52
N GLU A 927 2.64 -22.26 1.46
CA GLU A 927 3.40 -21.60 2.54
C GLU A 927 2.73 -21.71 3.91
N GLU A 928 3.47 -22.11 4.93
CA GLU A 928 2.95 -22.24 6.30
C GLU A 928 2.85 -20.88 7.00
N GLY A 929 1.84 -20.73 7.86
CA GLY A 929 1.60 -19.52 8.65
C GLY A 929 0.69 -18.50 7.94
N LYS A 930 0.43 -17.39 8.64
CA LYS A 930 -0.41 -16.31 8.10
C LYS A 930 0.30 -15.55 6.98
N LEU A 931 -0.37 -15.48 5.84
CA LEU A 931 0.07 -14.67 4.70
C LEU A 931 0.11 -13.18 5.10
N VAL A 932 1.28 -12.57 4.98
CA VAL A 932 1.51 -11.13 5.25
C VAL A 932 1.45 -10.25 4.00
N LEU A 933 1.50 -10.87 2.81
CA LEU A 933 1.37 -10.21 1.53
C LEU A 933 0.60 -11.11 0.55
N ALA A 934 -0.52 -10.62 0.02
CA ALA A 934 -1.29 -11.31 -1.01
C ALA A 934 -1.17 -10.57 -2.35
N ILE A 935 -0.51 -11.21 -3.31
CA ILE A 935 -0.36 -10.73 -4.68
C ILE A 935 -1.26 -11.54 -5.63
N PRO A 936 -1.54 -11.08 -6.86
CA PRO A 936 -2.34 -11.84 -7.83
C PRO A 936 -1.89 -13.31 -7.99
N GLU A 937 -0.58 -13.55 -7.97
CA GLU A 937 0.05 -14.87 -8.09
C GLU A 937 -0.27 -15.79 -6.90
N SER A 938 -0.57 -15.24 -5.72
CA SER A 938 -1.00 -16.02 -4.55
C SER A 938 -2.33 -16.75 -4.80
N TYR A 939 -3.06 -16.38 -5.85
CA TYR A 939 -4.34 -16.97 -6.24
C TYR A 939 -4.23 -17.73 -7.57
N SER A 940 -3.64 -17.10 -8.60
CA SER A 940 -3.73 -17.58 -9.97
C SER A 940 -2.70 -18.64 -10.31
N GLY A 941 -1.47 -18.51 -9.80
CA GLY A 941 -0.33 -19.32 -10.23
C GLY A 941 -0.01 -19.20 -11.74
N TYR A 942 -0.46 -18.12 -12.40
CA TYR A 942 -0.24 -17.93 -13.84
C TYR A 942 1.23 -18.05 -14.21
N GLY A 943 1.53 -18.76 -15.30
CA GLY A 943 2.91 -19.04 -15.72
C GLY A 943 3.59 -20.19 -14.97
N LYS A 944 3.12 -20.57 -13.77
CA LYS A 944 3.83 -21.48 -12.86
C LYS A 944 3.30 -22.91 -12.85
N TRP A 945 2.10 -23.16 -13.38
CA TRP A 945 1.51 -24.50 -13.47
C TRP A 945 2.30 -25.43 -14.42
N LYS A 946 2.74 -26.59 -13.90
CA LYS A 946 3.43 -27.69 -14.60
C LYS A 946 2.82 -29.04 -14.19
N ASP A 947 2.38 -29.85 -15.16
CA ASP A 947 1.80 -31.19 -14.92
C ASP A 947 0.71 -31.22 -13.82
N HIS A 948 -0.24 -30.28 -13.85
CA HIS A 948 -1.30 -30.10 -12.86
C HIS A 948 -0.83 -29.70 -11.44
N ALA A 949 0.46 -29.42 -11.27
CA ALA A 949 1.05 -28.97 -10.02
C ALA A 949 1.67 -27.58 -10.18
N GLU A 950 1.79 -26.88 -9.05
CA GLU A 950 2.45 -25.60 -8.94
C GLU A 950 3.19 -25.60 -7.59
N GLU A 951 4.30 -24.86 -7.47
CA GLU A 951 5.17 -24.92 -6.28
C GLU A 951 4.53 -24.28 -5.05
N TYR A 952 3.71 -23.25 -5.26
CA TYR A 952 3.00 -22.50 -4.23
C TYR A 952 1.55 -23.00 -3.99
N TYR A 953 1.03 -23.96 -4.76
CA TYR A 953 -0.33 -24.50 -4.63
C TYR A 953 -0.41 -25.74 -3.71
N THR A 954 -1.48 -25.86 -2.92
CA THR A 954 -1.85 -27.09 -2.19
C THR A 954 -3.34 -27.40 -2.41
N PRO A 955 -3.74 -28.68 -2.59
CA PRO A 955 -5.15 -29.05 -2.65
C PRO A 955 -5.88 -28.89 -1.30
N ASP A 956 -5.12 -28.67 -0.21
CA ASP A 956 -5.69 -28.45 1.10
C ASP A 956 -6.27 -27.03 1.19
N TYR A 957 -7.38 -26.88 1.92
CA TYR A 957 -8.00 -25.58 2.20
C TYR A 957 -7.42 -25.01 3.49
N LYS A 958 -7.00 -23.75 3.43
CA LYS A 958 -6.61 -22.94 4.58
C LYS A 958 -7.70 -21.91 4.89
N ILE A 959 -8.36 -22.12 6.03
CA ILE A 959 -9.51 -21.36 6.50
C ILE A 959 -9.14 -20.58 7.76
N GLU A 960 -9.40 -19.28 7.77
CA GLU A 960 -9.21 -18.46 8.98
C GLU A 960 -10.21 -18.88 10.06
N LYS A 961 -9.72 -18.94 11.31
CA LYS A 961 -10.59 -19.12 12.48
C LYS A 961 -11.50 -17.90 12.63
N LEU A 962 -12.76 -18.09 13.00
CA LEU A 962 -13.72 -16.99 13.19
C LEU A 962 -14.42 -17.14 14.54
N GLY A 963 -14.53 -16.05 15.29
CA GLY A 963 -15.29 -16.05 16.54
C GLY A 963 -14.74 -15.20 17.67
N VAL A 964 -15.36 -15.34 18.84
CA VAL A 964 -14.96 -14.71 20.11
C VAL A 964 -14.42 -15.78 21.04
N ASN A 965 -13.17 -15.62 21.47
CA ASN A 965 -12.46 -16.58 22.30
C ASN A 965 -12.86 -16.48 23.78
N ALA A 966 -13.15 -15.27 24.25
CA ALA A 966 -13.50 -15.02 25.64
C ALA A 966 -14.29 -13.71 25.80
N VAL A 967 -14.99 -13.59 26.92
CA VAL A 967 -15.53 -12.34 27.45
C VAL A 967 -14.72 -11.97 28.68
N LYS A 968 -13.96 -10.86 28.62
CA LYS A 968 -13.17 -10.36 29.75
C LYS A 968 -13.89 -9.18 30.40
N LEU A 969 -14.21 -9.28 31.67
CA LEU A 969 -14.83 -8.21 32.48
C LEU A 969 -13.77 -7.51 33.32
N ILE A 970 -13.81 -6.18 33.36
CA ILE A 970 -12.81 -5.32 34.00
C ILE A 970 -13.45 -4.33 34.96
#